data_AF-A0A9X4AQ65-F1
#
_entry.id   AF-A0A9X4AQ65-F1
#
_cell.length_a   1.000
_cell.length_b   1.000
_cell.length_c   1.000
_cell.angle_alpha   90.00
_cell.angle_beta   90.00
_cell.angle_gamma   90.00
#
_symmetry.space_group_name_H-M   'P 1'
#
loop_
_entity.id
_entity.type
_entity.pdbx_description
1 polymer ?
#
loop_
_entity_poly.entity_id
_entity_poly.type
_entity_poly.pdbx_seq_one_letter_code
_entity_poly.pdbx_strand_id
1 'polypeptide(L)'
;MDRSSPATPPALVRLLDEDAEVRRDAVETLDPRPLPARFALRQAMLGDEDALVRAAAAQKLGEMRSRRFAFAFVEALDDVMPSVRDRAYRALARLESRDVLPYAGRAIRKEPVWWVRRSAVRAAAAAGGKDALSLLVEALADPFWRVRHAAVQALVVLGEDDFEVREAVSQAAAKDPTGTVVSAAHYLGAAWAGVADTPAASASPPVFLAEGLADEDPAVVTARLEKADPSLVPAAALVAWLGDPHAPLRALARRRLRERNDPDALLLALRWLDEPRVPHAAAEVRAVLDRLGSGEDLPLARRVLAADPPSPGALAWAAEVLAVRGNAEDLERVRGLAKSGAPGLRAAAVTGLLRDQRSLPVVLAALDDPDEEVRAAALAGWERRPGSPRMLAAWAEALVAAAPRAVSVRERRAVAEAAALLGDAPLLARAAEGADPATRAVALAARAAGDDLPPAERARALADEDPWIRAAVLDADAALAAAVSDPDPWIRRQAMILVLRAREAVAPDDVRACALASALAADPFLRARAADLLAPEDESLHPEAFRTLLRLSQDRAPMVRAAAASALEAVVGLEDRLLALLDPSKPEPDEAVRTSAYTWLLRDGDDRALARLALALAPGAEGALVKAHLEALTLVLPDEAFSKQPSLVQHRPASPPAAAELARKRAPVPARPEGVTLRPLGTTGLFVSPLVVSGAHGLVASSFADARDAGVNAFFWEPRYHELTRFLRSRRAGREGLVLVAGTYHSGPDALRADVERTLARLRIDWIDVFLLFWVRSPDRLADDDYDVLARLRDEGKLRAFGFSTHDRAMAVSALQKHPWPVVMTRHSAAHPGAEALFLPEAVARGTGVLTFTATSYGRLLRPAPGDAPETKPPSAPDCYRYSLTQPGVSATLTAPRSHRELLENLTVLARPTLPEEALPALRAHGERIRAETRRFDALVRRAPGGPRDRLRALLEEDTTRPDDALPPEPKM
;
A
#
# COMPACT_ATOMS: atom_id res chain seq x y z
N MET A 1 31.38 30.30 19.51
CA MET A 1 30.89 29.11 18.78
C MET A 1 30.06 29.62 17.62
N ASP A 2 30.44 29.26 16.40
CA ASP A 2 29.74 29.70 15.20
C ASP A 2 28.39 28.96 15.07
N ARG A 3 27.30 29.69 14.77
CA ARG A 3 25.92 29.16 14.74
C ARG A 3 25.52 28.70 13.32
N SER A 4 26.48 28.17 12.57
CA SER A 4 26.39 27.98 11.10
C SER A 4 26.34 26.52 10.64
N SER A 5 26.12 25.55 11.54
CA SER A 5 25.73 24.20 11.09
C SER A 5 24.30 24.26 10.54
N PRO A 6 24.04 23.85 9.27
CA PRO A 6 22.72 23.96 8.67
C PRO A 6 21.73 23.09 9.43
N ALA A 7 20.67 23.71 9.96
CA ALA A 7 19.65 23.01 10.72
C ALA A 7 19.07 21.84 9.92
N THR A 8 19.04 20.66 10.52
CA THR A 8 18.46 19.45 9.94
C THR A 8 17.07 19.75 9.35
N PRO A 9 16.82 19.53 8.04
CA PRO A 9 15.52 19.74 7.44
C PRO A 9 14.40 19.03 8.21
N PRO A 10 13.33 19.72 8.65
CA PRO A 10 12.29 19.12 9.50
C PRO A 10 11.64 17.87 8.89
N ALA A 11 11.55 17.78 7.56
CA ALA A 11 11.06 16.60 6.86
C ALA A 11 11.91 15.33 7.13
N LEU A 12 13.23 15.44 7.30
CA LEU A 12 14.07 14.28 7.63
C LEU A 12 13.79 13.73 9.04
N VAL A 13 13.44 14.61 9.98
CA VAL A 13 13.03 14.21 11.33
C VAL A 13 11.62 13.61 11.31
N ARG A 14 10.69 14.21 10.55
CA ARG A 14 9.30 13.73 10.40
C ARG A 14 9.20 12.40 9.63
N LEU A 15 10.21 12.01 8.85
CA LEU A 15 10.35 10.65 8.30
C LEU A 15 10.59 9.59 9.38
N LEU A 16 10.97 9.98 10.60
CA LEU A 16 11.21 9.10 11.73
C LEU A 16 10.15 9.28 12.84
N ASP A 17 8.99 9.84 12.49
CA ASP A 17 7.83 9.97 13.37
C ASP A 17 7.13 8.61 13.59
N GLU A 18 6.43 8.45 14.71
CA GLU A 18 5.68 7.23 15.01
C GLU A 18 4.40 7.13 14.16
N ASP A 19 3.84 8.26 13.71
CA ASP A 19 2.66 8.30 12.86
C ASP A 19 3.02 8.16 11.36
N ALA A 20 2.51 7.09 10.73
CA ALA A 20 2.69 6.81 9.31
C ALA A 20 2.11 7.90 8.37
N GLU A 21 1.08 8.64 8.78
CA GLU A 21 0.58 9.79 8.00
C GLU A 21 1.60 10.95 8.03
N VAL A 22 2.24 11.19 9.18
CA VAL A 22 3.30 12.20 9.32
C VAL A 22 4.53 11.81 8.49
N ARG A 23 4.93 10.53 8.51
CA ARG A 23 6.01 10.02 7.66
C ARG A 23 5.69 10.14 6.17
N ARG A 24 4.43 9.90 5.76
CA ARG A 24 4.00 10.02 4.36
C ARG A 24 4.03 11.48 3.87
N ASP A 25 3.50 12.42 4.65
CA ASP A 25 3.61 13.85 4.36
C ASP A 25 5.08 14.30 4.32
N ALA A 26 5.94 13.74 5.17
CA ALA A 26 7.37 13.98 5.13
C ALA A 26 8.02 13.49 3.82
N VAL A 27 7.67 12.30 3.30
CA VAL A 27 8.12 11.84 1.96
C VAL A 27 7.68 12.80 0.85
N GLU A 28 6.41 13.25 0.88
CA GLU A 28 5.86 14.13 -0.15
C GLU A 28 6.53 15.51 -0.12
N THR A 29 6.73 16.10 1.06
CA THR A 29 7.32 17.43 1.26
C THR A 29 8.85 17.48 1.21
N LEU A 30 9.55 16.36 1.38
CA LEU A 30 11.01 16.31 1.33
C LEU A 30 11.54 16.78 -0.04
N ASP A 31 12.58 17.61 0.00
CA ASP A 31 13.40 17.95 -1.16
C ASP A 31 14.45 16.83 -1.38
N PRO A 32 14.35 16.03 -2.46
CA PRO A 32 15.28 14.93 -2.74
C PRO A 32 16.59 15.38 -3.42
N ARG A 33 16.83 16.69 -3.62
CA ARG A 33 18.07 17.17 -4.24
C ARG A 33 19.33 16.85 -3.41
N PRO A 34 19.38 17.06 -2.08
CA PRO A 34 20.55 16.69 -1.26
C PRO A 34 20.70 15.16 -1.13
N LEU A 35 21.93 14.66 -1.04
CA LEU A 35 22.18 13.21 -0.86
C LEU A 35 21.60 12.63 0.44
N PRO A 36 21.68 13.29 1.62
CA PRO A 36 21.04 12.79 2.85
C PRO A 36 19.54 12.53 2.70
N ALA A 37 18.83 13.41 1.96
CA ALA A 37 17.42 13.21 1.67
C ALA A 37 17.14 11.97 0.80
N ARG A 38 18.03 11.65 -0.15
CA ARG A 38 17.92 10.43 -0.95
C ARG A 38 18.22 9.18 -0.15
N PHE A 39 19.16 9.23 0.79
CA PHE A 39 19.42 8.12 1.71
C PHE A 39 18.26 7.89 2.69
N ALA A 40 17.66 8.95 3.23
CA ALA A 40 16.45 8.85 4.04
C ALA A 40 15.28 8.25 3.25
N LEU A 41 15.09 8.63 1.97
CA LEU A 41 14.11 7.98 1.08
C LEU A 41 14.45 6.51 0.79
N ARG A 42 15.74 6.15 0.58
CA ARG A 42 16.14 4.74 0.45
C ARG A 42 15.75 3.95 1.70
N GLN A 43 16.03 4.52 2.87
CA GLN A 43 15.74 3.87 4.14
C GLN A 43 14.23 3.72 4.36
N ALA A 44 13.44 4.77 4.12
CA ALA A 44 11.98 4.69 4.18
C ALA A 44 11.43 3.67 3.16
N MET A 45 12.00 3.58 1.96
CA MET A 45 11.61 2.60 0.94
C MET A 45 11.83 1.15 1.38
N LEU A 46 12.91 0.85 2.12
CA LEU A 46 13.31 -0.52 2.45
C LEU A 46 12.96 -0.96 3.88
N GLY A 47 12.71 -0.02 4.79
CA GLY A 47 12.59 -0.30 6.23
C GLY A 47 11.37 0.30 6.93
N ASP A 48 10.52 1.08 6.27
CA ASP A 48 9.28 1.57 6.92
C ASP A 48 8.26 0.44 7.08
N GLU A 49 7.59 0.39 8.22
CA GLU A 49 6.49 -0.54 8.49
C GLU A 49 5.29 -0.31 7.54
N ASP A 50 4.98 0.94 7.18
CA ASP A 50 3.83 1.30 6.35
C ASP A 50 4.18 1.18 4.86
N ALA A 51 3.48 0.28 4.18
CA ALA A 51 3.77 -0.01 2.78
C ALA A 51 3.42 1.16 1.82
N LEU A 52 2.58 2.12 2.24
CA LEU A 52 2.32 3.33 1.46
C LEU A 52 3.46 4.33 1.60
N VAL A 53 4.07 4.47 2.79
CA VAL A 53 5.33 5.23 2.98
C VAL A 53 6.44 4.60 2.13
N ARG A 54 6.64 3.26 2.19
CA ARG A 54 7.62 2.57 1.35
C ARG A 54 7.43 2.84 -0.15
N ALA A 55 6.18 2.74 -0.64
CA ALA A 55 5.85 2.97 -2.04
C ALA A 55 5.95 4.45 -2.47
N ALA A 56 5.66 5.40 -1.57
CA ALA A 56 5.88 6.82 -1.80
C ALA A 56 7.37 7.14 -1.89
N ALA A 57 8.17 6.59 -0.98
CA ALA A 57 9.62 6.79 -0.95
C ALA A 57 10.30 6.19 -2.19
N ALA A 58 9.89 4.98 -2.62
CA ALA A 58 10.32 4.37 -3.88
C ALA A 58 10.03 5.25 -5.11
N GLN A 59 8.83 5.87 -5.16
CA GLN A 59 8.48 6.80 -6.23
C GLN A 59 9.39 8.04 -6.21
N LYS A 60 9.46 8.74 -5.08
CA LYS A 60 10.19 10.00 -4.90
C LYS A 60 11.69 9.84 -5.18
N LEU A 61 12.28 8.72 -4.73
CA LEU A 61 13.67 8.37 -5.04
C LEU A 61 13.86 8.05 -6.53
N GLY A 62 12.91 7.34 -7.14
CA GLY A 62 12.94 6.97 -8.56
C GLY A 62 12.77 8.15 -9.51
N GLU A 63 12.14 9.25 -9.08
CA GLU A 63 12.04 10.51 -9.83
C GLU A 63 13.42 11.18 -10.00
N MET A 64 14.37 10.93 -9.09
CA MET A 64 15.73 11.48 -9.17
C MET A 64 16.64 10.81 -10.21
N ARG A 65 16.21 9.71 -10.85
CA ARG A 65 16.94 9.01 -11.92
C ARG A 65 18.40 8.68 -11.58
N SER A 66 18.70 8.50 -10.29
CA SER A 66 20.06 8.28 -9.79
C SER A 66 20.40 6.78 -9.73
N ARG A 67 21.27 6.33 -10.65
CA ARG A 67 21.73 4.92 -10.72
C ARG A 67 22.37 4.39 -9.42
N ARG A 68 22.83 5.27 -8.54
CA ARG A 68 23.30 4.96 -7.18
C ARG A 68 22.33 4.04 -6.41
N PHE A 69 21.02 4.23 -6.60
CA PHE A 69 19.99 3.50 -5.85
C PHE A 69 19.44 2.27 -6.60
N ALA A 70 20.08 1.84 -7.69
CA ALA A 70 19.65 0.67 -8.46
C ALA A 70 19.54 -0.61 -7.59
N PHE A 71 20.54 -0.90 -6.76
CA PHE A 71 20.50 -2.04 -5.83
C PHE A 71 19.33 -1.95 -4.84
N ALA A 72 19.04 -0.76 -4.32
CA ALA A 72 17.92 -0.55 -3.41
C ALA A 72 16.56 -0.75 -4.11
N PHE A 73 16.41 -0.33 -5.37
CA PHE A 73 15.19 -0.66 -6.13
C PHE A 73 15.10 -2.15 -6.44
N VAL A 74 16.22 -2.83 -6.72
CA VAL A 74 16.25 -4.30 -6.90
C VAL A 74 15.81 -5.03 -5.63
N GLU A 75 16.30 -4.62 -4.44
CA GLU A 75 15.85 -5.18 -3.16
C GLU A 75 14.35 -4.93 -2.92
N ALA A 76 13.85 -3.73 -3.27
CA ALA A 76 12.43 -3.40 -3.23
C ALA A 76 11.54 -4.17 -4.24
N LEU A 77 12.10 -4.97 -5.17
CA LEU A 77 11.33 -5.90 -6.01
C LEU A 77 10.86 -7.15 -5.26
N ASP A 78 11.44 -7.45 -4.10
CA ASP A 78 11.06 -8.57 -3.24
C ASP A 78 10.11 -8.14 -2.08
N ASP A 79 9.65 -6.88 -2.06
CA ASP A 79 8.72 -6.37 -1.03
C ASP A 79 7.38 -7.12 -1.01
N VAL A 80 6.89 -7.45 0.19
CA VAL A 80 5.60 -8.13 0.38
C VAL A 80 4.42 -7.40 -0.27
N MET A 81 4.48 -6.08 -0.40
CA MET A 81 3.39 -5.26 -0.94
C MET A 81 3.58 -5.00 -2.45
N PRO A 82 2.59 -5.37 -3.30
CA PRO A 82 2.67 -5.15 -4.75
C PRO A 82 2.81 -3.67 -5.17
N SER A 83 2.38 -2.71 -4.35
CA SER A 83 2.57 -1.28 -4.65
C SER A 83 4.05 -0.90 -4.63
N VAL A 84 4.83 -1.35 -3.64
CA VAL A 84 6.27 -1.06 -3.54
C VAL A 84 7.00 -1.65 -4.75
N ARG A 85 6.71 -2.91 -5.09
CA ARG A 85 7.30 -3.61 -6.25
C ARG A 85 6.98 -2.93 -7.59
N ASP A 86 5.74 -2.44 -7.78
CA ASP A 86 5.38 -1.62 -8.96
C ASP A 86 6.22 -0.34 -9.04
N ARG A 87 6.41 0.37 -7.92
CA ARG A 87 7.20 1.61 -7.88
C ARG A 87 8.69 1.36 -8.12
N ALA A 88 9.23 0.26 -7.59
CA ALA A 88 10.60 -0.18 -7.82
C ALA A 88 10.86 -0.54 -9.29
N TYR A 89 9.97 -1.31 -9.95
CA TYR A 89 10.08 -1.55 -11.40
C TYR A 89 10.02 -0.25 -12.21
N ARG A 90 9.11 0.68 -11.87
CA ARG A 90 9.05 2.00 -12.52
C ARG A 90 10.32 2.82 -12.32
N ALA A 91 10.92 2.77 -11.13
CA ALA A 91 12.20 3.43 -10.87
C ALA A 91 13.32 2.83 -11.73
N LEU A 92 13.47 1.51 -11.76
CA LEU A 92 14.46 0.81 -12.59
C LEU A 92 14.25 1.08 -14.10
N ALA A 93 13.00 1.17 -14.56
CA ALA A 93 12.68 1.58 -15.93
C ALA A 93 13.21 2.99 -16.25
N ARG A 94 13.07 3.96 -15.33
CA ARG A 94 13.62 5.32 -15.50
C ARG A 94 15.14 5.41 -15.42
N LEU A 95 15.80 4.38 -14.88
CA LEU A 95 17.27 4.27 -14.85
C LEU A 95 17.84 3.58 -16.10
N GLU A 96 16.98 2.97 -16.92
CA GLU A 96 17.35 2.12 -18.07
C GLU A 96 18.36 1.03 -17.63
N SER A 97 18.19 0.49 -16.41
CA SER A 97 19.11 -0.52 -15.85
C SER A 97 18.83 -1.91 -16.41
N ARG A 98 19.84 -2.53 -17.01
CA ARG A 98 19.77 -3.92 -17.49
C ARG A 98 19.78 -4.95 -16.36
N ASP A 99 20.16 -4.56 -15.14
CA ASP A 99 20.13 -5.40 -13.95
C ASP A 99 18.70 -5.81 -13.56
N VAL A 100 17.67 -5.10 -14.07
CA VAL A 100 16.26 -5.46 -13.86
C VAL A 100 15.84 -6.73 -14.63
N LEU A 101 16.57 -7.13 -15.67
CA LEU A 101 16.09 -8.14 -16.63
C LEU A 101 15.83 -9.54 -16.00
N PRO A 102 16.69 -10.09 -15.13
CA PRO A 102 16.40 -11.36 -14.43
C PRO A 102 15.12 -11.26 -13.58
N TYR A 103 15.00 -10.19 -12.79
CA TYR A 103 13.83 -9.94 -11.93
C TYR A 103 12.56 -9.69 -12.74
N ALA A 104 12.66 -9.00 -13.88
CA ALA A 104 11.53 -8.77 -14.78
C ALA A 104 11.03 -10.08 -15.41
N GLY A 105 11.93 -10.97 -15.84
CA GLY A 105 11.57 -12.30 -16.33
C GLY A 105 10.91 -13.17 -15.25
N ARG A 106 11.45 -13.15 -14.03
CA ARG A 106 10.84 -13.80 -12.87
C ARG A 106 9.41 -13.28 -12.61
N ALA A 107 9.20 -11.96 -12.66
CA ALA A 107 7.87 -11.38 -12.49
C ALA A 107 6.91 -11.73 -13.64
N ILE A 108 7.32 -11.62 -14.90
CA ILE A 108 6.48 -11.97 -16.08
C ILE A 108 5.93 -13.41 -15.97
N ARG A 109 6.71 -14.33 -15.38
CA ARG A 109 6.32 -15.74 -15.16
C ARG A 109 5.54 -15.99 -13.87
N LYS A 110 5.93 -15.38 -12.76
CA LYS A 110 5.51 -15.81 -11.42
C LYS A 110 4.73 -14.79 -10.59
N GLU A 111 4.73 -13.52 -10.98
CA GLU A 111 4.05 -12.47 -10.21
C GLU A 111 2.52 -12.61 -10.34
N PRO A 112 1.76 -12.81 -9.24
CA PRO A 112 0.29 -12.87 -9.32
C PRO A 112 -0.35 -11.54 -9.72
N VAL A 113 0.30 -10.41 -9.43
CA VAL A 113 -0.27 -9.09 -9.62
C VAL A 113 0.01 -8.53 -11.02
N TRP A 114 -1.03 -8.49 -11.86
CA TRP A 114 -0.90 -8.07 -13.26
C TRP A 114 -0.33 -6.65 -13.44
N TRP A 115 -0.56 -5.70 -12.53
CA TRP A 115 -0.01 -4.35 -12.68
C TRP A 115 1.49 -4.29 -12.38
N VAL A 116 1.99 -5.15 -11.48
CA VAL A 116 3.42 -5.35 -11.26
C VAL A 116 4.05 -6.01 -12.48
N ARG A 117 3.43 -7.05 -13.06
CA ARG A 117 3.88 -7.65 -14.34
C ARG A 117 3.96 -6.63 -15.48
N ARG A 118 2.94 -5.77 -15.62
CA ARG A 118 2.93 -4.69 -16.61
C ARG A 118 4.11 -3.73 -16.41
N SER A 119 4.45 -3.40 -15.16
CA SER A 119 5.59 -2.54 -14.84
C SER A 119 6.95 -3.26 -15.04
N ALA A 120 7.03 -4.58 -14.80
CA ALA A 120 8.19 -5.40 -15.13
C ALA A 120 8.45 -5.48 -16.66
N VAL A 121 7.39 -5.71 -17.46
CA VAL A 121 7.45 -5.66 -18.93
C VAL A 121 7.96 -4.31 -19.43
N ARG A 122 7.49 -3.21 -18.84
CA ARG A 122 7.98 -1.86 -19.15
C ARG A 122 9.43 -1.61 -18.72
N ALA A 123 9.85 -2.13 -17.58
CA ALA A 123 11.25 -2.06 -17.16
C ALA A 123 12.18 -2.84 -18.09
N ALA A 124 11.75 -4.03 -18.55
CA ALA A 124 12.47 -4.77 -19.59
C ALA A 124 12.54 -3.98 -20.90
N ALA A 125 11.43 -3.40 -21.38
CA ALA A 125 11.41 -2.55 -22.57
C ALA A 125 12.39 -1.36 -22.48
N ALA A 126 12.47 -0.71 -21.32
CA ALA A 126 13.38 0.41 -21.09
C ALA A 126 14.86 -0.01 -20.98
N ALA A 127 15.13 -1.22 -20.47
CA ALA A 127 16.48 -1.79 -20.38
C ALA A 127 17.05 -2.24 -21.74
N GLY A 128 16.19 -2.75 -22.63
CA GLY A 128 16.55 -3.10 -24.01
C GLY A 128 17.51 -4.30 -24.17
N GLY A 129 17.84 -4.60 -25.43
CA GLY A 129 18.68 -5.74 -25.83
C GLY A 129 17.91 -7.05 -26.05
N LYS A 130 18.64 -8.11 -26.43
CA LYS A 130 18.06 -9.39 -26.86
C LYS A 130 17.31 -10.14 -25.74
N ASP A 131 17.78 -10.01 -24.50
CA ASP A 131 17.11 -10.58 -23.32
C ASP A 131 15.77 -9.87 -23.07
N ALA A 132 15.75 -8.53 -23.17
CA ALA A 132 14.52 -7.75 -23.08
C ALA A 132 13.52 -8.14 -24.18
N LEU A 133 13.96 -8.22 -25.44
CA LEU A 133 13.13 -8.67 -26.55
C LEU A 133 12.49 -10.03 -26.27
N SER A 134 13.27 -10.99 -25.76
CA SER A 134 12.78 -12.32 -25.39
C SER A 134 11.67 -12.24 -24.33
N LEU A 135 11.83 -11.41 -23.30
CA LEU A 135 10.82 -11.16 -22.26
C LEU A 135 9.57 -10.45 -22.78
N LEU A 136 9.71 -9.50 -23.71
CA LEU A 136 8.58 -8.82 -24.33
C LEU A 136 7.76 -9.78 -25.20
N VAL A 137 8.42 -10.64 -25.97
CA VAL A 137 7.77 -11.68 -26.76
C VAL A 137 7.06 -12.70 -25.87
N GLU A 138 7.68 -13.12 -24.76
CA GLU A 138 7.06 -14.01 -23.77
C GLU A 138 5.80 -13.37 -23.14
N ALA A 139 5.84 -12.09 -22.83
CA ALA A 139 4.71 -11.34 -22.25
C ALA A 139 3.49 -11.17 -23.19
N LEU A 140 3.61 -11.52 -24.48
CA LEU A 140 2.46 -11.62 -25.39
C LEU A 140 1.51 -12.79 -25.03
N ALA A 141 1.99 -13.77 -24.25
CA ALA A 141 1.22 -14.90 -23.74
C ALA A 141 0.65 -14.67 -22.33
N ASP A 142 0.74 -13.46 -21.76
CA ASP A 142 0.22 -13.21 -20.40
C ASP A 142 -1.31 -13.39 -20.34
N PRO A 143 -1.86 -14.08 -19.31
CA PRO A 143 -3.32 -14.26 -19.19
C PRO A 143 -4.07 -12.92 -19.12
N PHE A 144 -3.46 -11.87 -18.55
CA PHE A 144 -4.09 -10.57 -18.39
C PHE A 144 -3.77 -9.59 -19.53
N TRP A 145 -4.83 -9.10 -20.17
CA TRP A 145 -4.74 -8.28 -21.39
C TRP A 145 -3.91 -6.99 -21.24
N ARG A 146 -3.86 -6.37 -20.05
CA ARG A 146 -3.04 -5.15 -19.84
C ARG A 146 -1.53 -5.42 -19.79
N VAL A 147 -1.10 -6.65 -19.53
CA VAL A 147 0.31 -7.03 -19.60
C VAL A 147 0.70 -7.26 -21.06
N ARG A 148 -0.10 -8.04 -21.79
CA ARG A 148 0.01 -8.19 -23.26
C ARG A 148 0.03 -6.84 -23.96
N HIS A 149 -0.81 -5.90 -23.53
CA HIS A 149 -0.82 -4.52 -24.02
C HIS A 149 0.56 -3.85 -23.90
N ALA A 150 1.17 -3.85 -22.73
CA ALA A 150 2.47 -3.20 -22.53
C ALA A 150 3.58 -3.86 -23.36
N ALA A 151 3.54 -5.18 -23.53
CA ALA A 151 4.46 -5.92 -24.37
C ALA A 151 4.29 -5.55 -25.85
N VAL A 152 3.05 -5.54 -26.34
CA VAL A 152 2.71 -5.07 -27.69
C VAL A 152 3.18 -3.64 -27.90
N GLN A 153 2.87 -2.71 -27.00
CA GLN A 153 3.30 -1.30 -27.13
C GLN A 153 4.83 -1.14 -27.24
N ALA A 154 5.59 -1.95 -26.51
CA ALA A 154 7.04 -1.97 -26.63
C ALA A 154 7.50 -2.52 -27.99
N LEU A 155 6.97 -3.67 -28.40
CA LEU A 155 7.36 -4.33 -29.67
C LEU A 155 6.97 -3.52 -30.91
N VAL A 156 5.84 -2.80 -30.86
CA VAL A 156 5.41 -1.85 -31.89
C VAL A 156 6.50 -0.84 -32.20
N VAL A 157 7.14 -0.30 -31.16
CA VAL A 157 8.20 0.70 -31.26
C VAL A 157 9.51 0.06 -31.71
N LEU A 158 9.91 -1.03 -31.06
CA LEU A 158 11.18 -1.68 -31.33
C LEU A 158 11.23 -2.21 -32.78
N GLY A 159 10.13 -2.75 -33.29
CA GLY A 159 10.05 -3.29 -34.66
C GLY A 159 9.78 -2.25 -35.76
N GLU A 160 9.74 -0.94 -35.49
CA GLU A 160 9.65 0.07 -36.56
C GLU A 160 10.78 -0.07 -37.57
N ASP A 161 12.02 -0.24 -37.09
CA ASP A 161 13.23 -0.34 -37.93
C ASP A 161 14.05 -1.62 -37.70
N ASP A 162 13.67 -2.48 -36.75
CA ASP A 162 14.45 -3.65 -36.34
C ASP A 162 13.87 -4.96 -36.91
N PHE A 163 14.62 -5.61 -37.81
CA PHE A 163 14.24 -6.90 -38.39
C PHE A 163 14.30 -8.07 -37.38
N GLU A 164 15.25 -8.09 -36.45
CA GLU A 164 15.35 -9.17 -35.44
C GLU A 164 14.10 -9.16 -34.54
N VAL A 165 13.59 -7.97 -34.20
CA VAL A 165 12.34 -7.83 -33.42
C VAL A 165 11.14 -8.40 -34.20
N ARG A 166 11.03 -8.08 -35.49
CA ARG A 166 9.95 -8.59 -36.36
C ARG A 166 10.03 -10.11 -36.50
N GLU A 167 11.24 -10.64 -36.70
CA GLU A 167 11.49 -12.07 -36.82
C GLU A 167 11.15 -12.81 -35.52
N ALA A 168 11.61 -12.33 -34.36
CA ALA A 168 11.34 -12.95 -33.06
C ALA A 168 9.84 -13.06 -32.75
N VAL A 169 9.07 -12.01 -33.08
CA VAL A 169 7.60 -12.01 -32.96
C VAL A 169 6.96 -13.03 -33.90
N SER A 170 7.43 -13.12 -35.16
CA SER A 170 6.95 -14.10 -36.14
C SER A 170 7.24 -15.55 -35.71
N GLN A 171 8.46 -15.83 -35.24
CA GLN A 171 8.86 -17.14 -34.74
C GLN A 171 8.06 -17.56 -33.50
N ALA A 172 7.67 -16.61 -32.63
CA ALA A 172 6.83 -16.89 -31.47
C ALA A 172 5.37 -17.17 -31.87
N ALA A 173 4.82 -16.42 -32.82
CA ALA A 173 3.48 -16.67 -33.36
C ALA A 173 3.35 -18.05 -34.02
N ALA A 174 4.40 -18.51 -34.71
CA ALA A 174 4.45 -19.86 -35.30
C ALA A 174 4.39 -20.99 -34.25
N LYS A 175 4.78 -20.72 -33.00
CA LYS A 175 4.71 -21.68 -31.87
C LYS A 175 3.36 -21.65 -31.14
N ASP A 176 2.56 -20.60 -31.30
CA ASP A 176 1.22 -20.43 -30.73
C ASP A 176 0.20 -20.03 -31.82
N PRO A 177 -0.12 -20.94 -32.76
CA PRO A 177 -0.95 -20.63 -33.94
C PRO A 177 -2.44 -20.43 -33.62
N THR A 178 -2.88 -20.63 -32.37
CA THR A 178 -4.29 -20.50 -31.97
C THR A 178 -4.54 -19.62 -30.74
N GLY A 179 -3.49 -19.23 -30.00
CA GLY A 179 -3.60 -18.43 -28.79
C GLY A 179 -3.43 -16.92 -29.00
N THR A 180 -2.97 -16.25 -27.94
CA THR A 180 -2.90 -14.78 -27.91
C THR A 180 -1.69 -14.22 -28.62
N VAL A 181 -0.62 -15.00 -28.84
CA VAL A 181 0.63 -14.50 -29.44
C VAL A 181 0.46 -14.27 -30.94
N VAL A 182 -0.16 -15.19 -31.68
CA VAL A 182 -0.45 -14.99 -33.13
C VAL A 182 -1.35 -13.77 -33.36
N SER A 183 -2.33 -13.56 -32.47
CA SER A 183 -3.19 -12.35 -32.49
C SER A 183 -2.38 -11.07 -32.27
N ALA A 184 -1.33 -11.11 -31.44
CA ALA A 184 -0.41 -10.00 -31.22
C ALA A 184 0.52 -9.76 -32.43
N ALA A 185 1.02 -10.82 -33.06
CA ALA A 185 1.94 -10.75 -34.19
C ALA A 185 1.30 -10.25 -35.49
N HIS A 186 0.09 -10.72 -35.84
CA HIS A 186 -0.65 -10.25 -37.02
C HIS A 186 -0.78 -8.74 -37.06
N TYR A 187 -1.11 -8.20 -35.90
CA TYR A 187 -1.16 -6.78 -35.68
C TYR A 187 0.18 -6.08 -35.81
N LEU A 188 1.21 -6.57 -35.11
CA LEU A 188 2.52 -5.93 -35.09
C LEU A 188 3.00 -5.77 -36.55
N GLY A 189 2.82 -6.81 -37.37
CA GLY A 189 2.98 -6.75 -38.82
C GLY A 189 2.20 -5.61 -39.51
N ALA A 190 0.90 -5.46 -39.23
CA ALA A 190 0.09 -4.39 -39.82
C ALA A 190 0.52 -2.98 -39.38
N ALA A 191 0.93 -2.79 -38.13
CA ALA A 191 1.46 -1.52 -37.64
C ALA A 191 2.78 -1.15 -38.30
N TRP A 192 3.71 -2.10 -38.40
CA TRP A 192 5.00 -1.92 -39.08
C TRP A 192 4.84 -1.71 -40.60
N ALA A 193 3.76 -2.20 -41.20
CA ALA A 193 3.39 -1.99 -42.59
C ALA A 193 2.58 -0.70 -42.86
N GLY A 194 2.20 0.05 -41.81
CA GLY A 194 1.40 1.28 -41.95
C GLY A 194 -0.06 1.08 -42.37
N VAL A 195 -0.59 -0.16 -42.28
CA VAL A 195 -1.96 -0.48 -42.72
C VAL A 195 -2.97 -0.12 -41.63
N ALA A 196 -3.98 0.67 -41.98
CA ALA A 196 -4.94 1.21 -41.00
C ALA A 196 -5.98 0.18 -40.50
N ASP A 197 -6.42 -0.73 -41.38
CA ASP A 197 -7.46 -1.73 -41.11
C ASP A 197 -6.89 -3.15 -41.08
N THR A 198 -6.86 -3.74 -39.88
CA THR A 198 -6.66 -5.18 -39.68
C THR A 198 -8.01 -5.87 -39.43
N PRO A 199 -8.37 -6.92 -40.20
CA PRO A 199 -9.57 -7.71 -39.89
C PRO A 199 -9.39 -8.46 -38.57
N ALA A 200 -10.38 -8.35 -37.68
CA ALA A 200 -10.33 -8.88 -36.32
C ALA A 200 -10.45 -10.42 -36.29
N ALA A 201 -9.31 -11.13 -36.43
CA ALA A 201 -9.19 -12.59 -36.49
C ALA A 201 -10.06 -13.34 -35.45
N SER A 202 -10.78 -14.41 -35.81
CA SER A 202 -11.84 -14.94 -34.92
C SER A 202 -11.36 -15.82 -33.76
N ALA A 203 -10.65 -15.26 -32.78
CA ALA A 203 -10.39 -15.91 -31.50
C ALA A 203 -11.68 -16.06 -30.69
N SER A 204 -12.22 -17.28 -30.60
CA SER A 204 -13.27 -17.65 -29.65
C SER A 204 -12.65 -17.85 -28.25
N PRO A 205 -13.26 -17.35 -27.17
CA PRO A 205 -12.76 -17.64 -25.82
C PRO A 205 -12.85 -19.15 -25.53
N PRO A 206 -11.88 -19.75 -24.82
CA PRO A 206 -11.98 -21.13 -24.37
C PRO A 206 -13.01 -21.23 -23.24
N VAL A 207 -14.23 -21.58 -23.58
CA VAL A 207 -15.38 -21.67 -22.67
C VAL A 207 -15.71 -23.14 -22.42
N PHE A 208 -14.97 -23.77 -21.52
CA PHE A 208 -15.38 -25.03 -20.87
C PHE A 208 -16.38 -24.72 -19.74
N LEU A 209 -17.55 -24.19 -20.10
CA LEU A 209 -18.66 -24.03 -19.16
C LEU A 209 -19.68 -25.14 -19.41
N ALA A 210 -20.13 -25.78 -18.33
CA ALA A 210 -21.19 -26.78 -18.41
C ALA A 210 -22.47 -26.16 -18.96
N GLU A 211 -23.11 -26.85 -19.90
CA GLU A 211 -24.38 -26.43 -20.50
C GLU A 211 -25.43 -26.17 -19.40
N GLY A 212 -26.15 -25.05 -19.51
CA GLY A 212 -27.13 -24.60 -18.51
C GLY A 212 -26.55 -23.84 -17.30
N LEU A 213 -25.28 -24.04 -16.91
CA LEU A 213 -24.64 -23.26 -15.84
C LEU A 213 -23.95 -21.98 -16.35
N ALA A 214 -23.51 -21.99 -17.62
CA ALA A 214 -22.86 -20.85 -18.27
C ALA A 214 -23.73 -19.58 -18.25
N ASP A 215 -23.14 -18.46 -17.84
CA ASP A 215 -23.73 -17.12 -17.98
C ASP A 215 -22.62 -16.08 -18.17
N GLU A 216 -22.95 -14.90 -18.72
CA GLU A 216 -21.99 -13.80 -18.74
C GLU A 216 -21.80 -13.23 -17.31
N ASP A 217 -22.86 -13.15 -16.49
CA ASP A 217 -22.77 -12.63 -15.14
C ASP A 217 -22.40 -13.75 -14.14
N PRO A 218 -21.19 -13.72 -13.53
CA PRO A 218 -20.73 -14.81 -12.67
C PRO A 218 -21.54 -14.95 -11.37
N ALA A 219 -22.36 -13.96 -11.01
CA ALA A 219 -23.31 -14.08 -9.91
C ALA A 219 -24.51 -14.96 -10.28
N VAL A 220 -24.96 -14.92 -11.54
CA VAL A 220 -25.98 -15.84 -12.07
C VAL A 220 -25.41 -17.25 -12.12
N VAL A 221 -24.17 -17.42 -12.58
CA VAL A 221 -23.44 -18.71 -12.49
C VAL A 221 -23.39 -19.21 -11.04
N THR A 222 -23.08 -18.34 -10.07
CA THR A 222 -23.06 -18.68 -8.64
C THR A 222 -24.44 -19.14 -8.15
N ALA A 223 -25.50 -18.39 -8.45
CA ALA A 223 -26.86 -18.72 -8.02
C ALA A 223 -27.39 -20.03 -8.65
N ARG A 224 -27.07 -20.28 -9.93
CA ARG A 224 -27.38 -21.56 -10.61
C ARG A 224 -26.56 -22.71 -9.99
N LEU A 225 -25.28 -22.52 -9.72
CA LEU A 225 -24.39 -23.53 -9.11
C LEU A 225 -24.75 -23.87 -7.65
N GLU A 226 -25.35 -22.93 -6.91
CA GLU A 226 -25.85 -23.18 -5.56
C GLU A 226 -27.08 -24.13 -5.59
N LYS A 227 -27.96 -23.96 -6.58
CA LYS A 227 -29.15 -24.79 -6.81
C LYS A 227 -28.87 -26.09 -7.57
N ALA A 228 -27.75 -26.18 -8.29
CA ALA A 228 -27.40 -27.35 -9.10
C ALA A 228 -27.13 -28.60 -8.26
N ASP A 229 -27.51 -29.76 -8.78
CA ASP A 229 -27.12 -31.05 -8.23
C ASP A 229 -25.58 -31.20 -8.31
N PRO A 230 -24.87 -31.35 -7.18
CA PRO A 230 -23.40 -31.41 -7.18
C PRO A 230 -22.83 -32.61 -7.96
N SER A 231 -23.61 -33.66 -8.23
CA SER A 231 -23.18 -34.81 -9.04
C SER A 231 -23.08 -34.48 -10.54
N LEU A 232 -23.88 -33.52 -11.02
CA LEU A 232 -23.96 -33.13 -12.43
C LEU A 232 -22.95 -32.04 -12.83
N VAL A 233 -22.28 -31.39 -11.86
CA VAL A 233 -21.32 -30.32 -12.13
C VAL A 233 -19.95 -30.93 -12.51
N PRO A 234 -19.41 -30.65 -13.72
CA PRO A 234 -18.11 -31.17 -14.11
C PRO A 234 -16.97 -30.65 -13.22
N ALA A 235 -16.12 -31.56 -12.74
CA ALA A 235 -14.94 -31.22 -11.96
C ALA A 235 -14.05 -30.14 -12.63
N ALA A 236 -13.87 -30.23 -13.95
CA ALA A 236 -13.10 -29.25 -14.71
C ALA A 236 -13.69 -27.83 -14.68
N ALA A 237 -15.03 -27.69 -14.65
CA ALA A 237 -15.68 -26.39 -14.53
C ALA A 237 -15.45 -25.78 -13.14
N LEU A 238 -15.58 -26.60 -12.08
CA LEU A 238 -15.26 -26.17 -10.71
C LEU A 238 -13.80 -25.72 -10.58
N VAL A 239 -12.86 -26.46 -11.17
CA VAL A 239 -11.44 -26.07 -11.17
C VAL A 239 -11.20 -24.77 -11.94
N ALA A 240 -11.81 -24.61 -13.12
CA ALA A 240 -11.68 -23.38 -13.91
C ALA A 240 -12.20 -22.15 -13.13
N TRP A 241 -13.32 -22.29 -12.43
CA TRP A 241 -13.92 -21.23 -11.61
C TRP A 241 -13.10 -20.83 -10.38
N LEU A 242 -12.07 -21.59 -9.95
CA LEU A 242 -11.12 -21.12 -8.93
C LEU A 242 -10.30 -19.91 -9.40
N GLY A 243 -10.14 -19.71 -10.71
CA GLY A 243 -9.47 -18.54 -11.29
C GLY A 243 -10.39 -17.37 -11.65
N ASP A 244 -11.71 -17.47 -11.40
CA ASP A 244 -12.66 -16.42 -11.78
C ASP A 244 -12.50 -15.15 -10.91
N PRO A 245 -12.57 -13.92 -11.45
CA PRO A 245 -12.48 -12.70 -10.65
C PRO A 245 -13.60 -12.55 -9.59
N HIS A 246 -14.75 -13.22 -9.77
CA HIS A 246 -15.90 -13.14 -8.87
C HIS A 246 -15.73 -14.03 -7.62
N ALA A 247 -15.46 -13.39 -6.48
CA ALA A 247 -15.17 -14.09 -5.22
C ALA A 247 -16.25 -15.08 -4.72
N PRO A 248 -17.56 -14.81 -4.85
CA PRO A 248 -18.60 -15.78 -4.51
C PRO A 248 -18.52 -17.08 -5.32
N LEU A 249 -18.31 -16.98 -6.65
CA LEU A 249 -18.17 -18.15 -7.53
C LEU A 249 -16.93 -18.96 -7.16
N ARG A 250 -15.77 -18.32 -6.93
CA ARG A 250 -14.56 -19.02 -6.43
C ARG A 250 -14.83 -19.74 -5.11
N ALA A 251 -15.43 -19.05 -4.15
CA ALA A 251 -15.69 -19.58 -2.82
C ALA A 251 -16.65 -20.79 -2.87
N LEU A 252 -17.65 -20.75 -3.75
CA LEU A 252 -18.57 -21.84 -4.03
C LEU A 252 -17.87 -23.00 -4.76
N ALA A 253 -17.11 -22.74 -5.82
CA ALA A 253 -16.36 -23.75 -6.55
C ALA A 253 -15.37 -24.51 -5.63
N ARG A 254 -14.64 -23.77 -4.77
CA ARG A 254 -13.82 -24.33 -3.69
C ARG A 254 -14.66 -25.17 -2.71
N ARG A 255 -15.86 -24.73 -2.34
CA ARG A 255 -16.76 -25.49 -1.44
C ARG A 255 -17.15 -26.82 -2.08
N ARG A 256 -17.63 -26.80 -3.34
CA ARG A 256 -18.03 -27.97 -4.14
C ARG A 256 -16.88 -28.95 -4.38
N LEU A 257 -15.66 -28.48 -4.66
CA LEU A 257 -14.50 -29.37 -4.85
C LEU A 257 -14.17 -30.17 -3.58
N ARG A 258 -14.26 -29.55 -2.40
CA ARG A 258 -14.11 -30.25 -1.12
C ARG A 258 -15.27 -31.20 -0.81
N GLU A 259 -16.51 -30.78 -1.10
CA GLU A 259 -17.71 -31.65 -0.97
C GLU A 259 -17.59 -32.91 -1.84
N ARG A 260 -17.04 -32.75 -3.06
CA ARG A 260 -16.83 -33.84 -4.03
C ARG A 260 -15.68 -34.78 -3.65
N ASN A 261 -14.63 -34.25 -3.02
CA ASN A 261 -13.42 -34.98 -2.60
C ASN A 261 -12.83 -35.92 -3.67
N ASP A 262 -12.82 -35.46 -4.92
CA ASP A 262 -12.42 -36.22 -6.09
C ASP A 262 -10.90 -36.03 -6.34
N PRO A 263 -10.06 -37.06 -6.20
CA PRO A 263 -8.62 -36.94 -6.36
C PRO A 263 -8.18 -36.48 -7.75
N ASP A 264 -8.95 -36.76 -8.82
CA ASP A 264 -8.62 -36.31 -10.17
C ASP A 264 -8.98 -34.84 -10.36
N ALA A 265 -10.08 -34.38 -9.75
CA ALA A 265 -10.41 -32.97 -9.66
C ALA A 265 -9.35 -32.17 -8.89
N LEU A 266 -8.82 -32.75 -7.80
CA LEU A 266 -7.75 -32.15 -7.00
C LEU A 266 -6.41 -32.10 -7.77
N LEU A 267 -6.04 -33.16 -8.48
CA LEU A 267 -4.86 -33.14 -9.38
C LEU A 267 -4.99 -32.08 -10.48
N LEU A 268 -6.19 -31.93 -11.07
CA LEU A 268 -6.44 -30.88 -12.06
C LEU A 268 -6.32 -29.48 -11.43
N ALA A 269 -6.80 -29.31 -10.19
CA ALA A 269 -6.70 -28.05 -9.44
C ALA A 269 -5.25 -27.64 -9.15
N LEU A 270 -4.35 -28.60 -8.87
CA LEU A 270 -2.93 -28.33 -8.61
C LEU A 270 -2.23 -27.60 -9.76
N ARG A 271 -2.73 -27.68 -11.00
CA ARG A 271 -2.19 -26.92 -12.14
C ARG A 271 -2.26 -25.40 -11.96
N TRP A 272 -3.13 -24.87 -11.10
CA TRP A 272 -3.13 -23.46 -10.74
C TRP A 272 -1.93 -23.05 -9.87
N LEU A 273 -1.20 -23.99 -9.26
CA LEU A 273 0.05 -23.70 -8.58
C LEU A 273 1.20 -23.42 -9.57
N ASP A 274 1.09 -23.93 -10.80
CA ASP A 274 2.02 -23.65 -11.90
C ASP A 274 1.66 -22.37 -12.68
N GLU A 275 0.44 -21.84 -12.49
CA GLU A 275 -0.06 -20.62 -13.13
C GLU A 275 -0.39 -19.53 -12.08
N PRO A 276 0.61 -19.03 -11.33
CA PRO A 276 0.39 -18.03 -10.28
C PRO A 276 -0.08 -16.68 -10.83
N ARG A 277 0.02 -16.42 -12.14
CA ARG A 277 -0.30 -15.12 -12.77
C ARG A 277 -1.80 -14.84 -12.82
N VAL A 278 -2.64 -15.85 -12.59
CA VAL A 278 -4.09 -15.72 -12.45
C VAL A 278 -4.42 -15.44 -10.97
N PRO A 279 -4.95 -14.24 -10.64
CA PRO A 279 -5.20 -13.85 -9.26
C PRO A 279 -6.12 -14.83 -8.52
N HIS A 280 -5.84 -15.03 -7.24
CA HIS A 280 -6.57 -15.90 -6.31
C HIS A 280 -6.48 -17.41 -6.59
N ALA A 281 -6.34 -17.87 -7.83
CA ALA A 281 -6.42 -19.30 -8.18
C ALA A 281 -5.54 -20.21 -7.31
N ALA A 282 -4.24 -19.92 -7.21
CA ALA A 282 -3.30 -20.67 -6.38
C ALA A 282 -3.66 -20.63 -4.87
N ALA A 283 -4.23 -19.52 -4.38
CA ALA A 283 -4.65 -19.37 -3.00
C ALA A 283 -5.96 -20.13 -2.70
N GLU A 284 -6.93 -20.12 -3.63
CA GLU A 284 -8.13 -20.96 -3.52
C GLU A 284 -7.77 -22.45 -3.51
N VAL A 285 -6.81 -22.86 -4.34
CA VAL A 285 -6.30 -24.24 -4.38
C VAL A 285 -5.60 -24.61 -3.08
N ARG A 286 -4.68 -23.78 -2.55
CA ARG A 286 -4.11 -24.00 -1.21
C ARG A 286 -5.19 -24.12 -0.14
N ALA A 287 -6.21 -23.27 -0.17
CA ALA A 287 -7.35 -23.35 0.76
C ALA A 287 -8.28 -24.58 0.59
N VAL A 288 -8.18 -25.33 -0.53
CA VAL A 288 -8.73 -26.69 -0.65
C VAL A 288 -7.80 -27.67 0.07
N LEU A 289 -6.52 -27.64 -0.25
CA LEU A 289 -5.50 -28.60 0.21
C LEU A 289 -5.23 -28.52 1.72
N ASP A 290 -5.23 -27.33 2.31
CA ASP A 290 -4.98 -27.07 3.74
C ASP A 290 -6.06 -27.70 4.66
N ARG A 291 -7.18 -28.17 4.09
CA ARG A 291 -8.26 -28.85 4.82
C ARG A 291 -8.33 -30.35 4.57
N LEU A 292 -7.45 -30.91 3.73
CA LEU A 292 -7.35 -32.35 3.55
C LEU A 292 -6.80 -33.00 4.83
N GLY A 293 -7.32 -34.18 5.17
CA GLY A 293 -6.77 -35.00 6.25
C GLY A 293 -5.53 -35.77 5.79
N SER A 294 -4.77 -36.31 6.75
CA SER A 294 -3.62 -37.19 6.46
C SER A 294 -3.98 -38.48 5.70
N GLY A 295 -5.27 -38.83 5.63
CA GLY A 295 -5.78 -39.93 4.81
C GLY A 295 -5.96 -39.58 3.33
N GLU A 296 -5.91 -38.30 2.96
CA GLU A 296 -6.27 -37.78 1.62
C GLU A 296 -5.08 -37.09 0.95
N ASP A 297 -4.33 -36.27 1.71
CA ASP A 297 -3.18 -35.53 1.17
C ASP A 297 -1.97 -36.43 0.84
N LEU A 298 -1.67 -37.44 1.66
CA LEU A 298 -0.58 -38.39 1.40
C LEU A 298 -0.78 -39.21 0.11
N PRO A 299 -1.95 -39.84 -0.15
CA PRO A 299 -2.23 -40.46 -1.44
C PRO A 299 -2.12 -39.47 -2.62
N LEU A 300 -2.67 -38.27 -2.48
CA LEU A 300 -2.64 -37.25 -3.53
C LEU A 300 -1.20 -36.78 -3.83
N ALA A 301 -0.37 -36.54 -2.81
CA ALA A 301 1.04 -36.20 -2.96
C ALA A 301 1.86 -37.32 -3.62
N ARG A 302 1.56 -38.60 -3.31
CA ARG A 302 2.17 -39.74 -4.00
C ARG A 302 1.72 -39.86 -5.46
N ARG A 303 0.48 -39.51 -5.79
CA ARG A 303 0.01 -39.43 -7.19
C ARG A 303 0.72 -38.32 -7.96
N VAL A 304 1.00 -37.18 -7.34
CA VAL A 304 1.83 -36.13 -7.93
C VAL A 304 3.24 -36.66 -8.21
N LEU A 305 3.90 -37.32 -7.25
CA LEU A 305 5.24 -37.91 -7.45
C LEU A 305 5.28 -39.02 -8.51
N ALA A 306 4.16 -39.66 -8.82
CA ALA A 306 4.06 -40.71 -9.83
C ALA A 306 3.84 -40.17 -11.27
N ALA A 307 3.61 -38.87 -11.44
CA ALA A 307 3.58 -38.25 -12.76
C ALA A 307 4.99 -38.07 -13.32
N ASP A 308 5.17 -38.30 -14.62
CA ASP A 308 6.48 -38.20 -15.29
C ASP A 308 6.47 -37.20 -16.46
N PRO A 309 7.11 -36.02 -16.32
CA PRO A 309 7.52 -35.40 -15.05
C PRO A 309 6.32 -34.83 -14.27
N PRO A 310 6.44 -34.64 -12.94
CA PRO A 310 5.44 -33.90 -12.18
C PRO A 310 5.50 -32.40 -12.51
N SER A 311 4.41 -31.65 -12.33
CA SER A 311 4.47 -30.19 -12.48
C SER A 311 5.17 -29.53 -11.27
N PRO A 312 6.01 -28.51 -11.46
CA PRO A 312 6.76 -27.88 -10.35
C PRO A 312 5.89 -27.38 -9.18
N GLY A 313 4.75 -26.75 -9.46
CA GLY A 313 3.84 -26.21 -8.44
C GLY A 313 3.17 -27.31 -7.63
N ALA A 314 2.71 -28.37 -8.31
CA ALA A 314 2.17 -29.56 -7.64
C ALA A 314 3.25 -30.29 -6.83
N LEU A 315 4.46 -30.44 -7.40
CA LEU A 315 5.61 -31.07 -6.75
C LEU A 315 6.03 -30.34 -5.48
N ALA A 316 6.05 -29.00 -5.47
CA ALA A 316 6.41 -28.23 -4.29
C ALA A 316 5.44 -28.52 -3.12
N TRP A 317 4.13 -28.52 -3.38
CA TRP A 317 3.12 -28.90 -2.39
C TRP A 317 3.27 -30.37 -1.93
N ALA A 318 3.42 -31.30 -2.88
CA ALA A 318 3.57 -32.73 -2.56
C ALA A 318 4.83 -33.01 -1.74
N ALA A 319 5.94 -32.36 -2.08
CA ALA A 319 7.21 -32.46 -1.36
C ALA A 319 7.10 -31.90 0.07
N GLU A 320 6.37 -30.81 0.31
CA GLU A 320 6.09 -30.32 1.66
C GLU A 320 5.25 -31.32 2.48
N VAL A 321 4.21 -31.91 1.88
CA VAL A 321 3.36 -32.93 2.54
C VAL A 321 4.19 -34.15 2.95
N LEU A 322 5.06 -34.62 2.05
CA LEU A 322 5.88 -35.81 2.24
C LEU A 322 7.11 -35.56 3.12
N ALA A 323 7.65 -34.33 3.16
CA ALA A 323 8.68 -33.93 4.13
C ALA A 323 8.22 -34.10 5.58
N VAL A 324 6.95 -33.77 5.86
CA VAL A 324 6.39 -33.82 7.23
C VAL A 324 5.80 -35.21 7.56
N ARG A 325 5.17 -35.90 6.60
CA ARG A 325 4.36 -37.12 6.87
C ARG A 325 4.68 -38.32 5.97
N GLY A 326 5.58 -38.18 5.00
CA GLY A 326 5.99 -39.25 4.09
C GLY A 326 6.92 -40.26 4.75
N ASN A 327 7.06 -41.43 4.12
CA ASN A 327 8.01 -42.45 4.52
C ASN A 327 9.41 -42.19 3.92
N ALA A 328 10.37 -43.07 4.20
CA ALA A 328 11.74 -42.92 3.69
C ALA A 328 11.84 -43.00 2.15
N GLU A 329 10.99 -43.80 1.50
CA GLU A 329 10.96 -43.98 0.05
C GLU A 329 10.37 -42.75 -0.65
N ASP A 330 9.29 -42.18 -0.11
CA ASP A 330 8.70 -40.91 -0.57
C ASP A 330 9.78 -39.82 -0.59
N LEU A 331 10.60 -39.75 0.46
CA LEU A 331 11.68 -38.77 0.58
C LEU A 331 12.85 -39.03 -0.36
N GLU A 332 13.24 -40.28 -0.60
CA GLU A 332 14.26 -40.59 -1.62
C GLU A 332 13.79 -40.18 -3.03
N ARG A 333 12.50 -40.35 -3.36
CA ARG A 333 11.95 -39.87 -4.64
C ARG A 333 12.03 -38.34 -4.76
N VAL A 334 11.68 -37.59 -3.70
CA VAL A 334 11.83 -36.12 -3.68
C VAL A 334 13.31 -35.72 -3.77
N ARG A 335 14.22 -36.39 -3.05
CA ARG A 335 15.68 -36.18 -3.16
C ARG A 335 16.24 -36.50 -4.54
N GLY A 336 15.63 -37.45 -5.27
CA GLY A 336 15.92 -37.72 -6.68
C GLY A 336 15.53 -36.56 -7.59
N LEU A 337 14.33 -36.00 -7.40
CA LEU A 337 13.84 -34.85 -8.18
C LEU A 337 14.65 -33.56 -7.91
N ALA A 338 15.22 -33.41 -6.71
CA ALA A 338 16.19 -32.36 -6.40
C ALA A 338 17.49 -32.43 -7.24
N LYS A 339 17.73 -33.53 -7.98
CA LYS A 339 18.85 -33.74 -8.91
C LYS A 339 18.41 -33.75 -10.39
N SER A 340 17.16 -33.37 -10.68
CA SER A 340 16.62 -33.34 -12.04
C SER A 340 17.36 -32.34 -12.94
N GLY A 341 17.44 -32.62 -14.24
CA GLY A 341 17.94 -31.66 -15.23
C GLY A 341 17.09 -30.37 -15.31
N ALA A 342 15.79 -30.45 -14.98
CA ALA A 342 14.89 -29.31 -15.00
C ALA A 342 14.99 -28.47 -13.70
N PRO A 343 15.40 -27.19 -13.75
CA PRO A 343 15.60 -26.37 -12.56
C PRO A 343 14.32 -26.14 -11.76
N GLY A 344 13.16 -25.98 -12.43
CA GLY A 344 11.88 -25.86 -11.76
C GLY A 344 11.53 -27.07 -10.87
N LEU A 345 11.92 -28.28 -11.25
CA LEU A 345 11.73 -29.49 -10.43
C LEU A 345 12.71 -29.54 -9.26
N ARG A 346 13.96 -29.11 -9.47
CA ARG A 346 14.94 -28.99 -8.38
C ARG A 346 14.48 -27.98 -7.33
N ALA A 347 14.07 -26.78 -7.75
CA ALA A 347 13.58 -25.72 -6.86
C ALA A 347 12.33 -26.15 -6.09
N ALA A 348 11.38 -26.82 -6.76
CA ALA A 348 10.18 -27.36 -6.12
C ALA A 348 10.50 -28.43 -5.07
N ALA A 349 11.38 -29.39 -5.40
CA ALA A 349 11.82 -30.42 -4.45
C ALA A 349 12.55 -29.79 -3.25
N VAL A 350 13.53 -28.91 -3.49
CA VAL A 350 14.28 -28.20 -2.43
C VAL A 350 13.34 -27.43 -1.50
N THR A 351 12.34 -26.73 -2.06
CA THR A 351 11.33 -25.98 -1.27
C THR A 351 10.59 -26.88 -0.27
N GLY A 352 10.20 -28.10 -0.69
CA GLY A 352 9.57 -29.07 0.21
C GLY A 352 10.53 -29.66 1.23
N LEU A 353 11.74 -30.03 0.80
CA LEU A 353 12.76 -30.64 1.64
C LEU A 353 13.26 -29.72 2.77
N LEU A 354 13.07 -28.40 2.68
CA LEU A 354 13.32 -27.45 3.78
C LEU A 354 12.61 -27.82 5.11
N ARG A 355 11.52 -28.60 5.06
CA ARG A 355 10.77 -29.04 6.24
C ARG A 355 11.27 -30.35 6.84
N ASP A 356 12.21 -31.04 6.20
CA ASP A 356 12.77 -32.32 6.65
C ASP A 356 14.27 -32.22 6.99
N GLN A 357 14.62 -32.29 8.28
CA GLN A 357 16.01 -32.21 8.74
C GLN A 357 16.93 -33.30 8.15
N ARG A 358 16.39 -34.48 7.81
CA ARG A 358 17.17 -35.58 7.18
C ARG A 358 17.63 -35.23 5.77
N SER A 359 16.95 -34.30 5.11
CA SER A 359 17.25 -33.85 3.75
C SER A 359 18.11 -32.59 3.70
N LEU A 360 18.53 -32.05 4.86
CA LEU A 360 19.38 -30.87 4.96
C LEU A 360 20.63 -30.93 4.03
N PRO A 361 21.37 -32.05 3.87
CA PRO A 361 22.51 -32.10 2.96
C PRO A 361 22.16 -31.81 1.49
N VAL A 362 20.96 -32.20 1.04
CA VAL A 362 20.48 -31.93 -0.34
C VAL A 362 20.08 -30.46 -0.49
N VAL A 363 19.46 -29.89 0.54
CA VAL A 363 19.10 -28.46 0.59
C VAL A 363 20.35 -27.56 0.62
N LEU A 364 21.36 -27.91 1.41
CA LEU A 364 22.61 -27.15 1.49
C LEU A 364 23.40 -27.22 0.18
N ALA A 365 23.45 -28.39 -0.48
CA ALA A 365 24.09 -28.52 -1.80
C ALA A 365 23.41 -27.65 -2.88
N ALA A 366 22.10 -27.41 -2.77
CA ALA A 366 21.35 -26.55 -3.69
C ALA A 366 21.72 -25.05 -3.59
N LEU A 367 22.50 -24.62 -2.58
CA LEU A 367 23.06 -23.26 -2.53
C LEU A 367 24.15 -23.04 -3.59
N ASP A 368 24.79 -24.10 -4.11
CA ASP A 368 25.78 -24.03 -5.22
C ASP A 368 25.16 -24.43 -6.58
N ASP A 369 23.83 -24.50 -6.70
CA ASP A 369 23.19 -24.86 -7.97
C ASP A 369 23.49 -23.81 -9.07
N PRO A 370 23.70 -24.21 -10.35
CA PRO A 370 23.87 -23.25 -11.44
C PRO A 370 22.66 -22.34 -11.65
N ASP A 371 21.45 -22.79 -11.31
CA ASP A 371 20.20 -22.04 -11.51
C ASP A 371 19.83 -21.18 -10.29
N GLU A 372 19.52 -19.90 -10.54
CA GLU A 372 19.17 -18.93 -9.50
C GLU A 372 17.89 -19.30 -8.74
N GLU A 373 16.90 -19.90 -9.40
CA GLU A 373 15.64 -20.27 -8.75
C GLU A 373 15.85 -21.40 -7.73
N VAL A 374 16.80 -22.29 -7.99
CA VAL A 374 17.16 -23.40 -7.09
C VAL A 374 17.94 -22.87 -5.89
N ARG A 375 18.93 -21.99 -6.11
CA ARG A 375 19.65 -21.33 -5.01
C ARG A 375 18.71 -20.48 -4.15
N ALA A 376 17.79 -19.72 -4.76
CA ALA A 376 16.79 -18.93 -4.03
C ALA A 376 15.81 -19.81 -3.23
N ALA A 377 15.44 -20.98 -3.74
CA ALA A 377 14.63 -21.95 -3.00
C ALA A 377 15.38 -22.50 -1.77
N ALA A 378 16.68 -22.80 -1.89
CA ALA A 378 17.51 -23.20 -0.75
C ALA A 378 17.69 -22.05 0.26
N LEU A 379 17.99 -20.84 -0.21
CA LEU A 379 18.28 -19.67 0.61
C LEU A 379 17.13 -19.28 1.56
N ALA A 380 15.89 -19.58 1.20
CA ALA A 380 14.72 -19.42 2.08
C ALA A 380 14.82 -20.20 3.40
N GLY A 381 15.71 -21.20 3.51
CA GLY A 381 16.02 -21.88 4.77
C GLY A 381 16.91 -21.10 5.73
N TRP A 382 17.89 -20.34 5.19
CA TRP A 382 18.74 -19.44 5.98
C TRP A 382 17.94 -18.29 6.59
N GLU A 383 17.05 -17.69 5.79
CA GLU A 383 16.26 -16.52 6.17
C GLU A 383 15.21 -16.82 7.25
N ARG A 384 14.76 -18.07 7.34
CA ARG A 384 13.92 -18.57 8.45
C ARG A 384 14.69 -18.65 9.79
N ARG A 385 15.99 -18.34 9.79
CA ARG A 385 16.97 -18.43 10.89
C ARG A 385 17.02 -19.84 11.53
N PRO A 386 17.99 -20.69 11.14
CA PRO A 386 18.13 -22.04 11.66
C PRO A 386 18.10 -22.12 13.20
N GLY A 387 17.14 -22.84 13.76
CA GLY A 387 16.81 -22.83 15.20
C GLY A 387 17.80 -23.51 16.14
N SER A 388 18.99 -23.93 15.68
CA SER A 388 20.05 -24.44 16.56
C SER A 388 21.44 -23.98 16.07
N PRO A 389 22.41 -23.72 16.97
CA PRO A 389 23.75 -23.27 16.59
C PRO A 389 24.46 -24.21 15.62
N ARG A 390 24.29 -25.54 15.78
CA ARG A 390 24.86 -26.54 14.87
C ARG A 390 24.28 -26.47 13.46
N MET A 391 22.97 -26.24 13.33
CA MET A 391 22.38 -26.02 12.01
C MET A 391 22.84 -24.70 11.42
N LEU A 392 22.89 -23.64 12.23
CA LEU A 392 23.32 -22.31 11.78
C LEU A 392 24.75 -22.34 11.22
N ALA A 393 25.67 -23.04 11.89
CA ALA A 393 27.03 -23.29 11.39
C ALA A 393 27.03 -24.04 10.05
N ALA A 394 26.31 -25.16 9.93
CA ALA A 394 26.24 -25.93 8.69
C ALA A 394 25.65 -25.15 7.50
N TRP A 395 24.68 -24.26 7.76
CA TRP A 395 24.18 -23.33 6.73
C TRP A 395 25.23 -22.28 6.35
N ALA A 396 25.94 -21.73 7.32
CA ALA A 396 26.98 -20.74 7.06
C ALA A 396 28.16 -21.33 6.28
N GLU A 397 28.60 -22.54 6.61
CA GLU A 397 29.65 -23.29 5.90
C GLU A 397 29.25 -23.49 4.42
N ALA A 398 28.01 -23.91 4.16
CA ALA A 398 27.49 -24.10 2.80
C ALA A 398 27.36 -22.78 2.02
N LEU A 399 26.93 -21.69 2.68
CA LEU A 399 26.86 -20.36 2.06
C LEU A 399 28.25 -19.81 1.70
N VAL A 400 29.24 -19.93 2.60
CA VAL A 400 30.63 -19.53 2.33
C VAL A 400 31.24 -20.36 1.20
N ALA A 401 30.98 -21.68 1.17
CA ALA A 401 31.40 -22.53 0.05
C ALA A 401 30.76 -22.12 -1.29
N ALA A 402 29.47 -21.74 -1.28
CA ALA A 402 28.73 -21.27 -2.44
C ALA A 402 29.02 -19.80 -2.84
N ALA A 403 29.87 -19.09 -2.09
CA ALA A 403 30.18 -17.68 -2.35
C ALA A 403 30.61 -17.35 -3.80
N PRO A 404 31.34 -18.21 -4.55
CA PRO A 404 31.65 -17.96 -5.97
C PRO A 404 30.42 -17.96 -6.90
N ARG A 405 29.29 -18.54 -6.49
CA ARG A 405 28.01 -18.56 -7.25
C ARG A 405 27.02 -17.46 -6.83
N ALA A 406 27.34 -16.63 -5.84
CA ALA A 406 26.44 -15.57 -5.36
C ALA A 406 26.39 -14.37 -6.32
N VAL A 407 25.29 -14.25 -7.09
CA VAL A 407 25.13 -13.22 -8.15
C VAL A 407 24.15 -12.12 -7.75
N SER A 408 23.11 -12.43 -6.99
CA SER A 408 22.15 -11.47 -6.47
C SER A 408 22.67 -10.74 -5.22
N VAL A 409 22.06 -9.58 -4.92
CA VAL A 409 22.31 -8.84 -3.66
C VAL A 409 21.97 -9.72 -2.44
N ARG A 410 20.85 -10.44 -2.53
CA ARG A 410 20.31 -11.33 -1.49
C ARG A 410 21.27 -12.47 -1.15
N GLU A 411 21.82 -13.15 -2.16
CA GLU A 411 22.84 -14.19 -1.96
C GLU A 411 24.13 -13.59 -1.35
N ARG A 412 24.65 -12.48 -1.90
CA ARG A 412 25.88 -11.85 -1.36
C ARG A 412 25.74 -11.39 0.08
N ARG A 413 24.59 -10.84 0.48
CA ARG A 413 24.34 -10.47 1.87
C ARG A 413 24.30 -11.69 2.78
N ALA A 414 23.62 -12.77 2.38
CA ALA A 414 23.60 -14.01 3.15
C ALA A 414 24.99 -14.65 3.29
N VAL A 415 25.82 -14.58 2.24
CA VAL A 415 27.23 -15.00 2.27
C VAL A 415 28.06 -14.13 3.23
N ALA A 416 27.84 -12.81 3.27
CA ALA A 416 28.51 -11.93 4.23
C ALA A 416 28.04 -12.18 5.68
N GLU A 417 26.74 -12.41 5.91
CA GLU A 417 26.19 -12.82 7.22
C GLU A 417 26.77 -14.18 7.68
N ALA A 418 26.95 -15.13 6.75
CA ALA A 418 27.57 -16.42 7.02
C ALA A 418 29.07 -16.32 7.33
N ALA A 419 29.81 -15.54 6.56
CA ALA A 419 31.23 -15.27 6.82
C ALA A 419 31.45 -14.53 8.16
N ALA A 420 30.55 -13.63 8.53
CA ALA A 420 30.56 -12.96 9.84
C ALA A 420 30.38 -13.95 10.99
N LEU A 421 29.49 -14.93 10.85
CA LEU A 421 29.29 -15.99 11.84
C LEU A 421 30.51 -16.90 12.00
N LEU A 422 31.21 -17.19 10.89
CA LEU A 422 32.35 -18.11 10.87
C LEU A 422 33.72 -17.42 11.10
N GLY A 423 33.77 -16.09 11.09
CA GLY A 423 35.03 -15.33 11.20
C GLY A 423 35.90 -15.38 9.94
N ASP A 424 35.31 -15.53 8.74
CA ASP A 424 36.05 -15.57 7.47
C ASP A 424 36.49 -14.15 7.04
N ALA A 425 37.59 -13.68 7.65
CA ALA A 425 38.15 -12.36 7.39
C ALA A 425 38.48 -12.09 5.90
N PRO A 426 39.07 -13.02 5.10
CA PRO A 426 39.26 -12.82 3.67
C PRO A 426 37.96 -12.58 2.89
N LEU A 427 36.88 -13.31 3.20
CA LEU A 427 35.60 -13.09 2.55
C LEU A 427 34.98 -11.75 2.95
N LEU A 428 35.05 -11.40 4.24
CA LEU A 428 34.56 -10.13 4.78
C LEU A 428 35.32 -8.92 4.21
N ALA A 429 36.64 -8.99 4.07
CA ALA A 429 37.44 -7.94 3.43
C ALA A 429 36.97 -7.70 1.98
N ARG A 430 36.84 -8.78 1.18
CA ARG A 430 36.31 -8.69 -0.19
C ARG A 430 34.87 -8.17 -0.26
N ALA A 431 34.04 -8.46 0.74
CA ALA A 431 32.66 -7.97 0.81
C ALA A 431 32.58 -6.48 1.19
N ALA A 432 33.49 -5.98 2.04
CA ALA A 432 33.61 -4.57 2.42
C ALA A 432 34.02 -3.65 1.24
N GLU A 433 34.78 -4.20 0.28
CA GLU A 433 35.17 -3.54 -0.98
C GLU A 433 34.12 -3.65 -2.10
N GLY A 434 33.02 -4.37 -1.88
CA GLY A 434 31.98 -4.60 -2.89
C GLY A 434 31.22 -3.34 -3.30
N ALA A 435 30.45 -3.42 -4.40
CA ALA A 435 29.67 -2.27 -4.91
C ALA A 435 28.31 -2.04 -4.19
N ASP A 436 27.81 -3.02 -3.45
CA ASP A 436 26.50 -2.97 -2.78
C ASP A 436 26.61 -2.49 -1.33
N PRO A 437 26.00 -1.35 -0.95
CA PRO A 437 26.09 -0.81 0.41
C PRO A 437 25.57 -1.76 1.51
N ALA A 438 24.56 -2.60 1.23
CA ALA A 438 24.02 -3.53 2.24
C ALA A 438 25.05 -4.60 2.61
N THR A 439 25.64 -5.25 1.60
CA THR A 439 26.69 -6.26 1.76
C THR A 439 27.95 -5.64 2.41
N ARG A 440 28.36 -4.44 1.98
CA ARG A 440 29.49 -3.71 2.58
C ARG A 440 29.26 -3.44 4.07
N ALA A 441 28.07 -2.96 4.44
CA ALA A 441 27.73 -2.61 5.83
C ALA A 441 27.77 -3.85 6.75
N VAL A 442 27.21 -4.98 6.31
CA VAL A 442 27.30 -6.26 7.05
C VAL A 442 28.76 -6.67 7.27
N ALA A 443 29.59 -6.59 6.23
CA ALA A 443 30.99 -7.00 6.30
C ALA A 443 31.85 -6.07 7.18
N LEU A 444 31.64 -4.76 7.08
CA LEU A 444 32.32 -3.77 7.92
C LEU A 444 31.91 -3.89 9.39
N ALA A 445 30.63 -4.12 9.68
CA ALA A 445 30.17 -4.33 11.05
C ALA A 445 30.77 -5.61 11.68
N ALA A 446 30.87 -6.69 10.92
CA ALA A 446 31.51 -7.92 11.37
C ALA A 446 33.00 -7.71 11.69
N ARG A 447 33.75 -7.05 10.80
CA ARG A 447 35.18 -6.73 11.02
C ARG A 447 35.39 -5.72 12.16
N ALA A 448 34.48 -4.75 12.31
CA ALA A 448 34.51 -3.77 13.40
C ALA A 448 34.24 -4.39 14.78
N ALA A 449 33.42 -5.45 14.85
CA ALA A 449 33.13 -6.19 16.07
C ALA A 449 34.16 -7.28 16.42
N GLY A 450 34.94 -7.75 15.44
CA GLY A 450 36.04 -8.70 15.62
C GLY A 450 37.43 -8.06 15.75
N ASP A 451 37.51 -6.74 15.93
CA ASP A 451 38.75 -5.94 15.96
C ASP A 451 39.68 -6.07 14.74
N ASP A 452 39.17 -6.60 13.61
CA ASP A 452 39.85 -6.80 12.33
C ASP A 452 39.68 -5.62 11.35
N LEU A 453 39.20 -4.47 11.85
CA LEU A 453 39.02 -3.26 11.04
C LEU A 453 40.13 -2.21 11.35
N PRO A 454 41.12 -2.02 10.45
CA PRO A 454 42.18 -1.04 10.63
C PRO A 454 41.64 0.37 10.94
N PRO A 455 42.28 1.15 11.83
CA PRO A 455 41.81 2.50 12.18
C PRO A 455 41.64 3.44 10.98
N ALA A 456 42.53 3.33 9.98
CA ALA A 456 42.45 4.11 8.74
C ALA A 456 41.30 3.67 7.80
N GLU A 457 40.80 2.44 7.94
CA GLU A 457 39.61 1.94 7.22
C GLU A 457 38.33 2.36 7.96
N ARG A 458 38.31 2.19 9.30
CA ARG A 458 37.25 2.70 10.18
C ARG A 458 37.01 4.20 9.99
N ALA A 459 38.07 5.01 9.97
CA ALA A 459 37.98 6.45 9.74
C ALA A 459 37.41 6.81 8.35
N ARG A 460 37.69 6.03 7.30
CA ARG A 460 37.08 6.22 5.97
C ARG A 460 35.59 5.84 5.99
N ALA A 461 35.23 4.75 6.65
CA ALA A 461 33.84 4.29 6.75
C ALA A 461 32.98 5.25 7.60
N LEU A 462 33.51 5.82 8.69
CA LEU A 462 32.87 6.90 9.45
C LEU A 462 32.71 8.21 8.65
N ALA A 463 33.54 8.42 7.62
CA ALA A 463 33.44 9.55 6.70
C ALA A 463 32.69 9.23 5.39
N ASP A 464 32.16 8.01 5.22
CA ASP A 464 31.40 7.62 4.02
C ASP A 464 30.08 8.41 3.97
N GLU A 465 29.69 8.83 2.76
CA GLU A 465 28.46 9.57 2.53
C GLU A 465 27.20 8.73 2.80
N ASP A 466 27.27 7.39 2.65
CA ASP A 466 26.15 6.49 2.90
C ASP A 466 25.99 6.21 4.41
N PRO A 467 24.83 6.54 5.02
CA PRO A 467 24.61 6.32 6.45
C PRO A 467 24.74 4.84 6.86
N TRP A 468 24.43 3.86 6.00
CA TRP A 468 24.60 2.45 6.36
C TRP A 468 26.07 2.07 6.58
N ILE A 469 26.99 2.69 5.84
CA ILE A 469 28.42 2.47 6.01
C ILE A 469 28.93 3.13 7.29
N ARG A 470 28.50 4.36 7.59
CA ARG A 470 28.83 5.03 8.87
C ARG A 470 28.30 4.23 10.06
N ALA A 471 27.04 3.82 10.03
CA ALA A 471 26.38 3.06 11.09
C ALA A 471 27.08 1.72 11.38
N ALA A 472 27.56 1.03 10.34
CA ALA A 472 28.23 -0.27 10.47
C ALA A 472 29.51 -0.22 11.33
N VAL A 473 30.17 0.93 11.43
CA VAL A 473 31.46 1.09 12.12
C VAL A 473 31.39 2.03 13.33
N LEU A 474 30.19 2.41 13.79
CA LEU A 474 30.03 3.20 15.01
C LEU A 474 30.49 2.41 16.24
N ASP A 475 31.52 2.92 16.89
CA ASP A 475 31.91 2.59 18.26
C ASP A 475 31.39 3.65 19.25
N ALA A 476 31.65 3.46 20.54
CA ALA A 476 31.14 4.33 21.60
C ALA A 476 31.65 5.78 21.48
N ASP A 477 32.93 5.96 21.13
CA ASP A 477 33.56 7.28 20.98
C ASP A 477 33.02 8.02 19.75
N ALA A 478 32.96 7.35 18.59
CA ALA A 478 32.38 7.92 17.37
C ALA A 478 30.90 8.27 17.54
N ALA A 479 30.16 7.48 18.34
CA ALA A 479 28.74 7.72 18.61
C ALA A 479 28.48 9.02 19.39
N LEU A 480 29.37 9.46 20.27
CA LEU A 480 29.25 10.76 20.95
C LEU A 480 29.17 11.92 19.94
N ALA A 481 30.12 11.95 18.98
CA ALA A 481 30.16 12.97 17.94
C ALA A 481 28.99 12.84 16.94
N ALA A 482 28.67 11.61 16.53
CA ALA A 482 27.60 11.33 15.56
C ALA A 482 26.21 11.72 16.10
N ALA A 483 25.90 11.43 17.37
CA ALA A 483 24.63 11.80 18.00
C ALA A 483 24.38 13.32 17.99
N VAL A 484 25.44 14.12 18.16
CA VAL A 484 25.36 15.58 18.18
C VAL A 484 25.30 16.17 16.77
N SER A 485 26.10 15.69 15.83
CA SER A 485 26.41 16.43 14.58
C SER A 485 26.29 15.67 13.25
N ASP A 486 25.94 14.38 13.22
CA ASP A 486 25.77 13.69 11.93
C ASP A 486 24.61 14.35 11.12
N PRO A 487 24.79 14.60 9.80
CA PRO A 487 23.76 15.21 8.97
C PRO A 487 22.50 14.34 8.78
N ASP A 488 22.59 13.03 9.02
CA ASP A 488 21.49 12.08 8.89
C ASP A 488 20.81 11.81 10.25
N PRO A 489 19.52 12.17 10.44
CA PRO A 489 18.84 11.96 11.72
C PRO A 489 18.77 10.50 12.17
N TRP A 490 18.73 9.54 11.25
CA TRP A 490 18.71 8.13 11.65
C TRP A 490 20.05 7.73 12.27
N ILE A 491 21.18 8.22 11.73
CA ILE A 491 22.51 8.00 12.34
C ILE A 491 22.57 8.61 13.72
N ARG A 492 22.08 9.84 13.88
CA ARG A 492 22.01 10.48 15.20
C ARG A 492 21.24 9.63 16.20
N ARG A 493 20.11 9.02 15.79
CA ARG A 493 19.34 8.09 16.65
C ARG A 493 20.10 6.80 16.95
N GLN A 494 20.76 6.16 15.97
CA GLN A 494 21.57 4.97 16.20
C GLN A 494 22.73 5.23 17.17
N ALA A 495 23.44 6.34 16.94
CA ALA A 495 24.53 6.79 17.81
C ALA A 495 24.05 7.06 19.23
N MET A 496 22.93 7.76 19.42
CA MET A 496 22.33 8.00 20.74
C MET A 496 21.92 6.69 21.45
N ILE A 497 21.39 5.70 20.72
CA ILE A 497 21.10 4.36 21.27
C ILE A 497 22.38 3.64 21.70
N LEU A 498 23.48 3.79 20.95
CA LEU A 498 24.77 3.19 21.29
C LEU A 498 25.38 3.86 22.53
N VAL A 499 25.38 5.20 22.62
CA VAL A 499 25.83 5.95 23.81
C VAL A 499 25.08 5.50 25.06
N LEU A 500 23.75 5.35 25.00
CA LEU A 500 22.93 4.85 26.12
C LEU A 500 23.32 3.44 26.59
N ARG A 501 23.68 2.56 25.67
CA ARG A 501 24.11 1.18 25.95
C ARG A 501 25.56 1.11 26.47
N ALA A 502 26.42 2.00 25.98
CA ALA A 502 27.85 2.04 26.27
C ALA A 502 28.26 3.05 27.36
N ARG A 503 27.30 3.75 27.99
CA ARG A 503 27.57 4.88 28.91
C ARG A 503 28.53 4.54 30.06
N GLU A 504 28.54 3.30 30.54
CA GLU A 504 29.44 2.80 31.60
C GLU A 504 30.89 2.58 31.11
N ALA A 505 31.10 2.46 29.79
CA ALA A 505 32.40 2.30 29.14
C ALA A 505 32.97 3.61 28.58
N VAL A 506 32.26 4.73 28.75
CA VAL A 506 32.61 6.06 28.26
C VAL A 506 32.78 7.01 29.45
N ALA A 507 33.62 8.04 29.33
CA ALA A 507 33.78 9.02 30.41
C ALA A 507 32.43 9.74 30.71
N PRO A 508 31.98 9.81 31.97
CA PRO A 508 30.70 10.44 32.32
C PRO A 508 30.57 11.90 31.89
N ASP A 509 31.69 12.62 31.78
CA ASP A 509 31.74 14.01 31.31
C ASP A 509 31.43 14.13 29.81
N ASP A 510 31.91 13.19 28.99
CA ASP A 510 31.65 13.15 27.55
C ASP A 510 30.21 12.71 27.25
N VAL A 511 29.69 11.72 27.99
CA VAL A 511 28.28 11.31 27.94
C VAL A 511 27.38 12.51 28.29
N ARG A 512 27.70 13.25 29.36
CA ARG A 512 26.98 14.44 29.78
C ARG A 512 27.06 15.57 28.74
N ALA A 513 28.23 15.81 28.14
CA ALA A 513 28.39 16.80 27.08
C ALA A 513 27.55 16.45 25.83
N CYS A 514 27.56 15.19 25.41
CA CYS A 514 26.74 14.67 24.31
C CYS A 514 25.24 14.83 24.59
N ALA A 515 24.80 14.50 25.81
CA ALA A 515 23.41 14.63 26.22
C ALA A 515 22.95 16.11 26.28
N LEU A 516 23.74 17.01 26.88
CA LEU A 516 23.46 18.45 26.92
C LEU A 516 23.34 19.06 25.51
N ALA A 517 24.22 18.68 24.58
CA ALA A 517 24.12 19.11 23.18
C ALA A 517 22.90 18.51 22.47
N SER A 518 22.57 17.24 22.73
CA SER A 518 21.43 16.54 22.12
C SER A 518 20.07 17.00 22.66
N ALA A 519 20.01 17.54 23.89
CA ALA A 519 18.83 18.18 24.45
C ALA A 519 18.36 19.42 23.66
N LEU A 520 19.21 19.99 22.80
CA LEU A 520 18.89 21.11 21.91
C LEU A 520 18.51 20.67 20.48
N ALA A 521 18.49 19.37 20.19
CA ALA A 521 18.22 18.85 18.85
C ALA A 521 16.76 19.07 18.43
N ALA A 522 16.51 19.26 17.13
CA ALA A 522 15.15 19.35 16.58
C ALA A 522 14.36 18.03 16.73
N ASP A 523 15.06 16.89 16.75
CA ASP A 523 14.47 15.55 16.89
C ASP A 523 14.03 15.28 18.35
N PRO A 524 12.73 15.05 18.62
CA PRO A 524 12.25 14.76 19.97
C PRO A 524 12.81 13.46 20.53
N PHE A 525 13.17 12.47 19.70
CA PHE A 525 13.80 11.24 20.19
C PHE A 525 15.15 11.55 20.86
N LEU A 526 15.99 12.37 20.21
CA LEU A 526 17.30 12.74 20.76
C LEU A 526 17.17 13.53 22.06
N ARG A 527 16.17 14.42 22.16
CA ARG A 527 15.89 15.17 23.40
C ARG A 527 15.38 14.28 24.53
N ALA A 528 14.55 13.29 24.23
CA ALA A 528 14.07 12.32 25.23
C ALA A 528 15.21 11.44 25.74
N ARG A 529 16.01 10.86 24.83
CA ARG A 529 17.19 10.05 25.18
C ARG A 529 18.29 10.86 25.88
N ALA A 530 18.42 12.15 25.58
CA ALA A 530 19.27 13.07 26.33
C ALA A 530 18.77 13.27 27.77
N ALA A 531 17.46 13.34 28.01
CA ALA A 531 16.94 13.39 29.38
C ALA A 531 17.27 12.12 30.18
N ASP A 532 17.17 10.94 29.54
CA ASP A 532 17.56 9.66 30.17
C ASP A 532 19.06 9.64 30.54
N LEU A 533 19.94 10.19 29.70
CA LEU A 533 21.39 10.31 29.96
C LEU A 533 21.75 11.40 30.98
N LEU A 534 20.84 12.34 31.28
CA LEU A 534 21.03 13.40 32.28
C LEU A 534 20.40 13.04 33.63
N ALA A 535 19.75 11.88 33.74
CA ALA A 535 19.24 11.36 35.01
C ALA A 535 20.41 11.12 35.99
N PRO A 536 20.23 11.41 37.29
CA PRO A 536 21.28 11.17 38.28
C PRO A 536 21.50 9.66 38.49
N GLU A 537 22.75 9.20 38.37
CA GLU A 537 23.16 7.85 38.78
C GLU A 537 23.56 7.80 40.28
N ASP A 538 23.83 8.96 40.91
CA ASP A 538 24.13 9.11 42.34
C ASP A 538 23.53 10.42 42.94
N GLU A 539 23.88 10.78 44.17
CA GLU A 539 23.39 12.00 44.85
C GLU A 539 23.85 13.34 44.19
N SER A 540 24.79 13.30 43.25
CA SER A 540 25.57 14.46 42.75
C SER A 540 25.15 14.98 41.37
N LEU A 541 23.86 15.32 41.20
CA LEU A 541 23.36 15.89 39.95
C LEU A 541 24.07 17.21 39.54
N HIS A 542 24.64 17.23 38.34
CA HIS A 542 25.33 18.40 37.77
C HIS A 542 24.37 19.60 37.57
N PRO A 543 24.74 20.84 37.95
CA PRO A 543 23.83 22.00 37.92
C PRO A 543 23.26 22.36 36.53
N GLU A 544 23.97 22.03 35.45
CA GLU A 544 23.50 22.26 34.08
C GLU A 544 22.57 21.14 33.58
N ALA A 545 22.80 19.90 34.04
CA ALA A 545 21.90 18.77 33.76
C ALA A 545 20.53 19.04 34.38
N PHE A 546 20.49 19.47 35.64
CA PHE A 546 19.24 19.80 36.34
C PHE A 546 18.41 20.88 35.63
N ARG A 547 19.04 21.99 35.22
CA ARG A 547 18.38 23.05 34.42
C ARG A 547 17.86 22.53 33.09
N THR A 548 18.61 21.64 32.44
CA THR A 548 18.23 21.06 31.14
C THR A 548 17.04 20.13 31.28
N LEU A 549 17.01 19.26 32.30
CA LEU A 549 15.85 18.42 32.62
C LEU A 549 14.59 19.27 32.88
N LEU A 550 14.71 20.37 33.63
CA LEU A 550 13.60 21.30 33.87
C LEU A 550 13.06 21.88 32.56
N ARG A 551 13.91 22.35 31.64
CA ARG A 551 13.49 22.82 30.30
C ARG A 551 12.80 21.72 29.50
N LEU A 552 13.35 20.50 29.50
CA LEU A 552 12.80 19.35 28.75
C LEU A 552 11.43 18.89 29.30
N SER A 553 11.15 19.08 30.60
CA SER A 553 9.82 18.78 31.15
C SER A 553 8.69 19.69 30.59
N GLN A 554 9.04 20.82 29.97
CA GLN A 554 8.12 21.71 29.25
C GLN A 554 8.09 21.49 27.72
N ASP A 555 8.78 20.48 27.19
CA ASP A 555 8.87 20.24 25.75
C ASP A 555 7.49 20.02 25.10
N ARG A 556 7.34 20.34 23.81
CA ARG A 556 6.09 20.11 23.07
C ARG A 556 5.80 18.62 22.85
N ALA A 557 6.83 17.81 22.68
CA ALA A 557 6.71 16.37 22.44
C ALA A 557 6.44 15.60 23.75
N PRO A 558 5.36 14.79 23.85
CA PRO A 558 5.04 14.04 25.05
C PRO A 558 6.15 13.11 25.55
N MET A 559 6.87 12.44 24.64
CA MET A 559 7.98 11.54 24.99
C MET A 559 9.12 12.25 25.74
N VAL A 560 9.42 13.50 25.37
CA VAL A 560 10.50 14.29 25.99
C VAL A 560 10.10 14.70 27.40
N ARG A 561 8.85 15.16 27.58
CA ARG A 561 8.31 15.49 28.91
C ARG A 561 8.31 14.27 29.84
N ALA A 562 7.93 13.09 29.32
CA ALA A 562 7.89 11.86 30.11
C ALA A 562 9.30 11.41 30.55
N ALA A 563 10.29 11.43 29.65
CA ALA A 563 11.67 11.11 29.99
C ALA A 563 12.27 12.10 31.00
N ALA A 564 12.07 13.41 30.77
CA ALA A 564 12.50 14.46 31.69
C ALA A 564 11.81 14.36 33.06
N ALA A 565 10.53 13.98 33.11
CA ALA A 565 9.82 13.75 34.36
C ALA A 565 10.40 12.58 35.14
N SER A 566 10.61 11.43 34.50
CA SER A 566 11.23 10.27 35.14
C SER A 566 12.64 10.58 35.67
N ALA A 567 13.42 11.38 34.95
CA ALA A 567 14.75 11.81 35.37
C ALA A 567 14.72 12.80 36.55
N LEU A 568 13.72 13.70 36.60
CA LEU A 568 13.52 14.64 37.71
C LEU A 568 13.00 13.93 38.98
N GLU A 569 12.13 12.94 38.85
CA GLU A 569 11.62 12.15 39.98
C GLU A 569 12.69 11.30 40.66
N ALA A 570 13.76 10.93 39.93
CA ALA A 570 14.93 10.27 40.49
C ALA A 570 15.87 11.19 41.29
N VAL A 571 15.65 12.52 41.29
CA VAL A 571 16.54 13.48 41.95
C VAL A 571 16.36 13.49 43.46
N VAL A 572 17.37 12.99 44.18
CA VAL A 572 17.43 13.09 45.65
C VAL A 572 17.42 14.55 46.09
N GLY A 573 16.46 14.91 46.96
CA GLY A 573 16.27 16.27 47.47
C GLY A 573 15.72 17.25 46.44
N LEU A 574 14.90 16.79 45.47
CA LEU A 574 14.33 17.62 44.41
C LEU A 574 13.72 18.94 44.92
N GLU A 575 12.86 18.89 45.94
CA GLU A 575 12.16 20.06 46.50
C GLU A 575 13.13 21.17 46.95
N ASP A 576 14.15 20.83 47.75
CA ASP A 576 15.14 21.80 48.23
C ASP A 576 16.02 22.35 47.09
N ARG A 577 16.32 21.54 46.07
CA ARG A 577 17.02 22.00 44.85
C ARG A 577 16.16 22.96 44.01
N LEU A 578 14.85 22.73 43.93
CA LEU A 578 13.90 23.64 43.29
C LEU A 578 13.79 24.96 44.05
N LEU A 579 13.65 24.90 45.39
CA LEU A 579 13.61 26.08 46.25
C LEU A 579 14.90 26.91 46.13
N ALA A 580 16.07 26.27 46.02
CA ALA A 580 17.36 26.94 45.81
C ALA A 580 17.49 27.64 44.45
N LEU A 581 16.90 27.09 43.37
CA LEU A 581 16.83 27.80 42.07
C LEU A 581 15.89 29.01 42.11
N LEU A 582 14.87 28.95 42.97
CA LEU A 582 13.85 29.98 43.13
C LEU A 582 14.22 31.05 44.16
N ASP A 583 15.40 31.00 44.79
CA ASP A 583 15.85 31.95 45.82
C ASP A 583 15.88 33.41 45.30
N PRO A 584 15.14 34.35 45.92
CA PRO A 584 15.18 35.77 45.56
C PRO A 584 16.56 36.44 45.67
N SER A 585 17.44 35.94 46.55
CA SER A 585 18.78 36.48 46.76
C SER A 585 19.76 36.13 45.64
N LYS A 586 19.47 35.08 44.88
CA LYS A 586 20.26 34.59 43.75
C LYS A 586 19.34 34.12 42.62
N PRO A 587 18.62 35.03 41.95
CA PRO A 587 17.59 34.65 40.99
C PRO A 587 18.17 33.92 39.78
N GLU A 588 17.70 32.71 39.51
CA GLU A 588 17.91 32.03 38.24
C GLU A 588 17.39 32.91 37.09
N PRO A 589 18.22 33.31 36.10
CA PRO A 589 17.82 34.25 35.04
C PRO A 589 16.99 33.62 33.91
N ASP A 590 16.94 32.30 33.80
CA ASP A 590 16.15 31.61 32.76
C ASP A 590 14.68 31.44 33.19
N GLU A 591 13.78 32.24 32.64
CA GLU A 591 12.34 32.19 32.94
C GLU A 591 11.69 30.83 32.60
N ALA A 592 12.21 30.05 31.66
CA ALA A 592 11.71 28.70 31.37
C ALA A 592 12.11 27.71 32.47
N VAL A 593 13.34 27.83 33.00
CA VAL A 593 13.77 27.08 34.20
C VAL A 593 12.93 27.49 35.41
N ARG A 594 12.67 28.79 35.62
CA ARG A 594 11.84 29.28 36.75
C ARG A 594 10.41 28.74 36.67
N THR A 595 9.73 28.90 35.53
CA THR A 595 8.35 28.41 35.35
C THR A 595 8.25 26.90 35.52
N SER A 596 9.24 26.15 35.01
CA SER A 596 9.32 24.71 35.22
C SER A 596 9.53 24.36 36.69
N ALA A 597 10.46 25.04 37.37
CA ALA A 597 10.73 24.80 38.78
C ALA A 597 9.49 25.04 39.67
N TYR A 598 8.71 26.08 39.38
CA TYR A 598 7.43 26.31 40.04
C TYR A 598 6.39 25.22 39.73
N THR A 599 6.25 24.78 38.46
CA THR A 599 5.34 23.67 38.11
C THR A 599 5.67 22.40 38.87
N TRP A 600 6.96 22.06 39.00
CA TRP A 600 7.41 20.88 39.73
C TRP A 600 7.24 21.02 41.24
N LEU A 601 7.58 22.17 41.81
CA LEU A 601 7.43 22.45 43.24
C LEU A 601 5.95 22.42 43.68
N LEU A 602 5.03 22.84 42.82
CA LEU A 602 3.61 22.93 43.14
C LEU A 602 2.81 21.65 42.90
N ARG A 603 3.44 20.57 42.41
CA ARG A 603 2.75 19.32 42.06
C ARG A 603 1.99 18.70 43.23
N ASP A 604 2.61 18.72 44.42
CA ASP A 604 2.11 18.02 45.60
C ASP A 604 1.41 18.97 46.60
N GLY A 605 1.42 20.28 46.34
CA GLY A 605 0.61 21.28 47.06
C GLY A 605 0.94 21.48 48.55
N ASP A 606 2.21 21.30 48.92
CA ASP A 606 2.68 21.49 50.29
C ASP A 606 2.72 22.97 50.73
N ASP A 607 2.86 23.19 52.02
CA ASP A 607 2.76 24.52 52.62
C ASP A 607 3.99 25.41 52.30
N ARG A 608 5.18 24.83 52.05
CA ARG A 608 6.39 25.56 51.62
C ARG A 608 6.24 26.02 50.17
N ALA A 609 5.76 25.13 49.30
CA ALA A 609 5.48 25.41 47.89
C ALA A 609 4.42 26.51 47.72
N LEU A 610 3.30 26.41 48.44
CA LEU A 610 2.23 27.42 48.41
C LEU A 610 2.69 28.77 49.01
N ALA A 611 3.52 28.76 50.07
CA ALA A 611 4.14 29.98 50.58
C ALA A 611 5.08 30.62 49.56
N ARG A 612 5.89 29.83 48.84
CA ARG A 612 6.78 30.32 47.77
C ARG A 612 5.97 30.93 46.61
N LEU A 613 4.88 30.29 46.18
CA LEU A 613 3.97 30.81 45.15
C LEU A 613 3.35 32.16 45.54
N ALA A 614 2.88 32.31 46.79
CA ALA A 614 2.28 33.56 47.26
C ALA A 614 3.29 34.73 47.24
N LEU A 615 4.56 34.46 47.59
CA LEU A 615 5.64 35.44 47.48
C LEU A 615 5.97 35.79 46.02
N ALA A 616 5.92 34.81 45.11
CA ALA A 616 6.23 34.97 43.70
C ALA A 616 5.17 35.77 42.92
N LEU A 617 3.90 35.69 43.34
CA LEU A 617 2.80 36.45 42.74
C LEU A 617 2.72 37.92 43.21
N ALA A 618 3.53 38.31 44.20
CA ALA A 618 3.59 39.67 44.71
C ALA A 618 4.08 40.68 43.64
N PRO A 619 3.66 41.97 43.71
CA PRO A 619 4.07 42.97 42.73
C PRO A 619 5.60 43.11 42.63
N GLY A 620 6.14 42.88 41.43
CA GLY A 620 7.58 43.01 41.15
C GLY A 620 8.46 41.84 41.62
N ALA A 621 7.89 40.75 42.15
CA ALA A 621 8.65 39.60 42.63
C ALA A 621 9.15 38.66 41.51
N GLU A 622 8.48 38.63 40.36
CA GLU A 622 8.78 37.78 39.21
C GLU A 622 8.62 38.53 37.88
N GLY A 623 9.27 38.03 36.83
CA GLY A 623 9.10 38.50 35.46
C GLY A 623 7.69 38.25 34.93
N ALA A 624 7.25 39.04 33.93
CA ALA A 624 5.86 39.02 33.46
C ALA A 624 5.41 37.66 32.91
N LEU A 625 6.30 36.92 32.23
CA LEU A 625 6.03 35.59 31.70
C LEU A 625 5.91 34.56 32.83
N VAL A 626 6.81 34.60 33.81
CA VAL A 626 6.75 33.73 34.99
C VAL A 626 5.46 33.99 35.77
N LYS A 627 5.13 35.26 36.01
CA LYS A 627 3.90 35.63 36.72
C LYS A 627 2.63 35.13 36.01
N ALA A 628 2.53 35.30 34.69
CA ALA A 628 1.38 34.82 33.93
C ALA A 628 1.23 33.29 33.98
N HIS A 629 2.34 32.55 33.96
CA HIS A 629 2.34 31.09 34.18
C HIS A 629 1.89 30.71 35.58
N LEU A 630 2.36 31.42 36.62
CA LEU A 630 1.94 31.20 38.00
C LEU A 630 0.45 31.48 38.23
N GLU A 631 -0.08 32.57 37.64
CA GLU A 631 -1.52 32.88 37.66
C GLU A 631 -2.33 31.77 36.98
N ALA A 632 -1.85 31.24 35.85
CA ALA A 632 -2.48 30.11 35.17
C ALA A 632 -2.44 28.81 36.01
N LEU A 633 -1.37 28.53 36.75
CA LEU A 633 -1.31 27.38 37.66
C LEU A 633 -2.37 27.45 38.77
N THR A 634 -2.79 28.64 39.21
CA THR A 634 -3.87 28.75 40.22
C THR A 634 -5.21 28.19 39.76
N LEU A 635 -5.46 28.06 38.45
CA LEU A 635 -6.69 27.47 37.91
C LEU A 635 -6.82 25.97 38.18
N VAL A 636 -5.70 25.27 38.39
CA VAL A 636 -5.66 23.81 38.60
C VAL A 636 -5.37 23.40 40.04
N LEU A 637 -5.17 24.38 40.95
CA LEU A 637 -5.01 24.11 42.37
C LEU A 637 -6.36 23.66 43.00
N PRO A 638 -6.33 22.68 43.91
CA PRO A 638 -7.53 22.25 44.65
C PRO A 638 -7.95 23.31 45.68
N ASP A 639 -9.22 23.30 46.09
CA ASP A 639 -9.78 24.34 46.99
C ASP A 639 -9.09 24.33 48.39
N GLU A 640 -8.54 23.20 48.81
CA GLU A 640 -7.72 23.04 50.01
C GLU A 640 -6.45 23.90 49.98
N ALA A 641 -5.84 24.12 48.80
CA ALA A 641 -4.63 24.94 48.67
C ALA A 641 -4.90 26.42 49.00
N PHE A 642 -6.08 26.93 48.65
CA PHE A 642 -6.52 28.28 49.00
C PHE A 642 -6.89 28.41 50.48
N SER A 643 -7.33 27.31 51.11
CA SER A 643 -7.58 27.26 52.55
C SER A 643 -6.26 27.31 53.36
N LYS A 644 -5.21 26.64 52.85
CA LYS A 644 -3.85 26.70 53.40
C LYS A 644 -3.18 28.06 53.21
N GLN A 645 -3.37 28.68 52.04
CA GLN A 645 -2.76 29.99 51.72
C GLN A 645 -3.78 30.99 51.13
N PRO A 646 -4.57 31.68 51.98
CA PRO A 646 -5.68 32.53 51.55
C PRO A 646 -5.29 33.70 50.61
N SER A 647 -4.04 34.15 50.65
CA SER A 647 -3.55 35.22 49.76
C SER A 647 -3.58 34.84 48.27
N LEU A 648 -3.67 33.55 47.93
CA LEU A 648 -3.77 33.08 46.55
C LEU A 648 -5.15 33.29 45.94
N VAL A 649 -6.20 33.48 46.75
CA VAL A 649 -7.60 33.61 46.26
C VAL A 649 -7.77 34.76 45.29
N GLN A 650 -7.08 35.89 45.51
CA GLN A 650 -7.14 37.07 44.64
C GLN A 650 -6.56 36.86 43.23
N HIS A 651 -5.80 35.77 43.02
CA HIS A 651 -5.15 35.44 41.75
C HIS A 651 -5.92 34.39 40.94
N ARG A 652 -6.97 33.77 41.50
CA ARG A 652 -7.80 32.78 40.81
C ARG A 652 -8.67 33.48 39.75
N PRO A 653 -8.50 33.22 38.44
CA PRO A 653 -9.35 33.80 37.42
C PRO A 653 -10.80 33.33 37.57
N ALA A 654 -11.77 34.20 37.28
CA ALA A 654 -13.18 33.83 37.29
C ALA A 654 -13.47 32.80 36.18
N SER A 655 -13.94 31.60 36.56
CA SER A 655 -14.28 30.54 35.60
C SER A 655 -15.34 30.99 34.59
N PRO A 656 -15.20 30.64 33.29
CA PRO A 656 -16.31 30.77 32.36
C PRO A 656 -17.46 29.84 32.80
N PRO A 657 -18.74 30.21 32.54
CA PRO A 657 -19.88 29.43 33.02
C PRO A 657 -19.90 28.02 32.42
N ALA A 658 -20.19 27.04 33.28
CA ALA A 658 -20.25 25.63 32.90
C ALA A 658 -21.29 25.36 31.81
N ALA A 659 -20.94 24.50 30.85
CA ALA A 659 -21.84 24.06 29.78
C ALA A 659 -22.98 23.20 30.37
N ALA A 660 -24.14 23.82 30.56
CA ALA A 660 -25.33 23.15 31.06
C ALA A 660 -26.06 22.31 29.98
N GLU A 661 -26.54 21.16 30.41
CA GLU A 661 -27.69 20.40 29.86
C GLU A 661 -27.74 20.12 28.34
N LEU A 662 -27.28 18.92 27.96
CA LEU A 662 -27.62 18.33 26.66
C LEU A 662 -29.03 17.72 26.69
N ALA A 663 -30.05 18.58 26.60
CA ALA A 663 -31.45 18.19 26.65
C ALA A 663 -31.88 17.35 25.42
N ARG A 664 -32.61 16.25 25.65
CA ARG A 664 -33.19 15.40 24.60
C ARG A 664 -34.29 16.14 23.82
N LYS A 665 -34.18 16.23 22.48
CA LYS A 665 -35.30 16.61 21.59
C LYS A 665 -35.29 15.80 20.28
N ARG A 666 -36.48 15.67 19.67
CA ARG A 666 -36.71 15.06 18.34
C ARG A 666 -35.99 15.83 17.24
N ALA A 667 -35.71 15.14 16.13
CA ALA A 667 -34.94 15.59 14.98
C ALA A 667 -35.34 16.99 14.45
N PRO A 668 -34.40 17.96 14.38
CA PRO A 668 -34.53 19.16 13.57
C PRO A 668 -34.21 18.84 12.10
N VAL A 669 -34.89 19.49 11.16
CA VAL A 669 -34.46 19.47 9.74
C VAL A 669 -33.09 20.17 9.64
N PRO A 670 -32.05 19.55 9.04
CA PRO A 670 -30.73 20.17 8.93
C PRO A 670 -30.78 21.47 8.12
N ALA A 671 -30.17 22.53 8.66
CA ALA A 671 -30.01 23.78 7.94
C ALA A 671 -29.06 23.59 6.75
N ARG A 672 -29.46 24.16 5.60
CA ARG A 672 -28.72 24.11 4.33
C ARG A 672 -27.47 24.99 4.40
N PRO A 673 -26.27 24.50 4.04
CA PRO A 673 -25.14 25.37 3.71
C PRO A 673 -25.49 26.20 2.47
N GLU A 674 -25.33 27.52 2.54
CA GLU A 674 -25.59 28.40 1.40
C GLU A 674 -24.71 28.02 0.20
N GLY A 675 -25.30 27.98 -1.00
CA GLY A 675 -24.59 27.76 -2.26
C GLY A 675 -24.71 26.35 -2.88
N VAL A 676 -24.96 25.28 -2.11
CA VAL A 676 -25.12 23.93 -2.72
C VAL A 676 -26.57 23.67 -3.13
N THR A 677 -26.77 23.14 -4.33
CA THR A 677 -28.08 22.73 -4.86
C THR A 677 -28.15 21.21 -4.95
N LEU A 678 -28.92 20.59 -4.04
CA LEU A 678 -29.21 19.16 -4.09
C LEU A 678 -30.18 18.87 -5.25
N ARG A 679 -30.00 17.72 -5.90
CA ARG A 679 -30.76 17.26 -7.07
C ARG A 679 -31.67 16.09 -6.67
N PRO A 680 -32.91 16.01 -7.15
CA PRO A 680 -33.78 14.86 -6.87
C PRO A 680 -33.21 13.60 -7.52
N LEU A 681 -33.24 12.48 -6.79
CA LEU A 681 -32.88 11.16 -7.30
C LEU A 681 -34.12 10.51 -7.93
N GLY A 682 -34.52 11.01 -9.10
CA GLY A 682 -35.77 10.62 -9.75
C GLY A 682 -36.99 10.91 -8.85
N THR A 683 -37.93 9.97 -8.82
CA THR A 683 -39.16 10.02 -7.99
C THR A 683 -39.01 9.38 -6.61
N THR A 684 -37.80 8.97 -6.20
CA THR A 684 -37.55 8.27 -4.91
C THR A 684 -37.83 9.11 -3.66
N GLY A 685 -38.00 10.42 -3.78
CA GLY A 685 -38.04 11.37 -2.65
C GLY A 685 -36.66 11.60 -1.99
N LEU A 686 -35.58 11.00 -2.49
CA LEU A 686 -34.21 11.27 -2.06
C LEU A 686 -33.64 12.47 -2.81
N PHE A 687 -32.80 13.26 -2.12
CA PHE A 687 -32.07 14.39 -2.70
C PHE A 687 -30.56 14.18 -2.49
N VAL A 688 -29.80 14.29 -3.57
CA VAL A 688 -28.36 14.00 -3.62
C VAL A 688 -27.55 15.23 -4.03
N SER A 689 -26.36 15.38 -3.47
CA SER A 689 -25.33 16.30 -3.97
C SER A 689 -24.95 15.93 -5.42
N PRO A 690 -24.53 16.90 -6.26
CA PRO A 690 -24.09 16.61 -7.63
C PRO A 690 -22.98 15.54 -7.73
N LEU A 691 -22.18 15.39 -6.67
CA LEU A 691 -21.20 14.32 -6.53
C LEU A 691 -21.67 13.26 -5.53
N VAL A 692 -21.43 11.99 -5.88
CA VAL A 692 -21.44 10.85 -4.95
C VAL A 692 -19.98 10.47 -4.69
N VAL A 693 -19.51 10.56 -3.45
CA VAL A 693 -18.10 10.27 -3.12
C VAL A 693 -17.92 8.78 -2.82
N SER A 694 -17.04 8.11 -3.54
CA SER A 694 -16.69 6.70 -3.35
C SER A 694 -15.70 6.47 -2.23
N GLY A 695 -15.85 5.37 -1.49
CA GLY A 695 -14.86 4.90 -0.51
C GLY A 695 -13.60 4.24 -1.12
N ALA A 696 -13.50 4.20 -2.45
CA ALA A 696 -12.35 3.63 -3.17
C ALA A 696 -11.07 4.48 -3.05
N HIS A 697 -9.94 3.93 -3.52
CA HIS A 697 -8.62 4.57 -3.59
C HIS A 697 -7.97 5.02 -2.26
N GLY A 698 -8.56 4.73 -1.10
CA GLY A 698 -7.87 4.88 0.19
C GLY A 698 -7.86 6.30 0.77
N LEU A 699 -8.87 7.13 0.48
CA LEU A 699 -9.12 8.32 1.30
C LEU A 699 -9.29 7.95 2.78
N VAL A 700 -8.72 8.78 3.65
CA VAL A 700 -8.83 8.68 5.12
C VAL A 700 -10.16 9.24 5.64
N ALA A 701 -10.58 8.83 6.84
CA ALA A 701 -11.85 9.23 7.45
C ALA A 701 -12.07 10.76 7.54
N SER A 702 -11.01 11.56 7.71
CA SER A 702 -11.08 13.02 7.70
C SER A 702 -11.53 13.58 6.35
N SER A 703 -11.02 13.05 5.24
CA SER A 703 -11.36 13.52 3.89
C SER A 703 -12.85 13.34 3.56
N PHE A 704 -13.49 12.25 4.02
CA PHE A 704 -14.94 12.10 3.86
C PHE A 704 -15.74 13.09 4.70
N ALA A 705 -15.21 13.48 5.86
CA ALA A 705 -15.81 14.49 6.71
C ALA A 705 -15.64 15.92 6.15
N ASP A 706 -14.52 16.23 5.52
CA ASP A 706 -14.32 17.52 4.87
C ASP A 706 -15.17 17.63 3.59
N ALA A 707 -15.39 16.51 2.87
CA ALA A 707 -16.38 16.44 1.80
C ALA A 707 -17.81 16.68 2.32
N ARG A 708 -18.15 16.12 3.49
CA ARG A 708 -19.45 16.31 4.16
C ARG A 708 -19.67 17.78 4.54
N ASP A 709 -18.66 18.42 5.11
CA ASP A 709 -18.70 19.83 5.53
C ASP A 709 -18.76 20.78 4.31
N ALA A 710 -18.15 20.40 3.18
CA ALA A 710 -18.31 21.08 1.89
C ALA A 710 -19.70 20.90 1.23
N GLY A 711 -20.61 20.12 1.85
CA GLY A 711 -21.99 19.94 1.39
C GLY A 711 -22.25 18.69 0.54
N VAL A 712 -21.30 17.74 0.45
CA VAL A 712 -21.61 16.39 -0.06
C VAL A 712 -22.56 15.69 0.92
N ASN A 713 -23.58 15.02 0.39
CA ASN A 713 -24.45 14.17 1.20
C ASN A 713 -24.57 12.73 0.69
N ALA A 714 -24.07 12.42 -0.51
CA ALA A 714 -24.16 11.10 -1.10
C ALA A 714 -22.81 10.36 -1.08
N PHE A 715 -22.78 9.14 -0.55
CA PHE A 715 -21.57 8.32 -0.43
C PHE A 715 -21.77 6.91 -1.00
N PHE A 716 -20.82 6.44 -1.80
CA PHE A 716 -20.83 5.09 -2.40
C PHE A 716 -19.93 4.16 -1.58
N TRP A 717 -20.53 3.11 -1.03
CA TRP A 717 -19.92 2.23 -0.04
C TRP A 717 -19.92 0.76 -0.47
N GLU A 718 -18.84 0.07 -0.11
CA GLU A 718 -18.68 -1.37 -0.19
C GLU A 718 -18.10 -1.89 1.14
N PRO A 719 -18.34 -3.16 1.54
CA PRO A 719 -17.86 -3.71 2.81
C PRO A 719 -16.36 -3.51 3.09
N ARG A 720 -15.53 -3.46 2.04
CA ARG A 720 -14.07 -3.31 2.09
C ARG A 720 -13.57 -1.88 2.27
N TYR A 721 -14.42 -0.86 2.20
CA TYR A 721 -14.01 0.54 2.40
C TYR A 721 -13.93 0.86 3.89
N HIS A 722 -12.80 0.49 4.50
CA HIS A 722 -12.54 0.59 5.94
C HIS A 722 -12.66 2.04 6.47
N GLU A 723 -12.02 3.01 5.81
CA GLU A 723 -12.06 4.41 6.23
C GLU A 723 -13.43 5.07 6.02
N LEU A 724 -14.12 4.77 4.90
CA LEU A 724 -15.51 5.21 4.74
C LEU A 724 -16.43 4.57 5.79
N THR A 725 -16.19 3.30 6.17
CA THR A 725 -16.92 2.63 7.26
C THR A 725 -16.66 3.30 8.62
N ARG A 726 -15.42 3.76 8.87
CA ARG A 726 -15.04 4.51 10.08
C ARG A 726 -15.73 5.88 10.10
N PHE A 727 -15.74 6.60 8.99
CA PHE A 727 -16.47 7.86 8.83
C PHE A 727 -17.98 7.68 9.06
N LEU A 728 -18.64 6.75 8.37
CA LEU A 728 -20.09 6.53 8.46
C LEU A 728 -20.56 6.12 9.86
N ARG A 729 -19.69 5.49 10.66
CA ARG A 729 -19.94 5.17 12.09
C ARG A 729 -19.61 6.32 13.05
N SER A 730 -19.00 7.40 12.58
CA SER A 730 -18.61 8.55 13.40
C SER A 730 -19.77 9.53 13.61
N ARG A 731 -19.71 10.33 14.69
CA ARG A 731 -20.68 11.42 14.91
C ARG A 731 -20.62 12.51 13.82
N ARG A 732 -19.47 12.72 13.16
CA ARG A 732 -19.25 13.77 12.15
C ARG A 732 -19.92 13.45 10.80
N ALA A 733 -20.26 12.19 10.52
CA ALA A 733 -21.04 11.86 9.32
C ALA A 733 -22.48 12.38 9.41
N GLY A 734 -23.14 12.11 10.55
CA GLY A 734 -24.56 12.38 10.79
C GLY A 734 -25.47 11.55 9.89
N ARG A 735 -26.24 10.60 10.45
CA ARG A 735 -27.12 9.74 9.63
C ARG A 735 -28.22 10.53 8.91
N GLU A 736 -28.67 11.63 9.53
CA GLU A 736 -29.70 12.52 9.00
C GLU A 736 -29.18 13.36 7.83
N GLY A 737 -29.96 13.39 6.74
CA GLY A 737 -29.60 14.10 5.50
C GLY A 737 -28.53 13.42 4.64
N LEU A 738 -27.95 12.29 5.06
CA LEU A 738 -26.98 11.49 4.30
C LEU A 738 -27.69 10.44 3.43
N VAL A 739 -27.21 10.25 2.20
CA VAL A 739 -27.66 9.22 1.25
C VAL A 739 -26.55 8.19 1.05
N LEU A 740 -26.73 7.01 1.62
CA LEU A 740 -25.83 5.88 1.45
C LEU A 740 -26.23 5.07 0.21
N VAL A 741 -25.29 4.95 -0.75
CA VAL A 741 -25.39 4.01 -1.88
C VAL A 741 -24.54 2.78 -1.56
N ALA A 742 -25.18 1.66 -1.28
CA ALA A 742 -24.55 0.35 -1.08
C ALA A 742 -25.02 -0.64 -2.16
N GLY A 743 -24.56 -1.89 -2.10
CA GLY A 743 -24.99 -2.90 -3.06
C GLY A 743 -24.29 -4.24 -2.93
N THR A 744 -24.57 -5.13 -3.87
CA THR A 744 -24.13 -6.53 -3.85
C THR A 744 -23.76 -7.09 -5.22
N TYR A 745 -22.83 -8.04 -5.22
CA TYR A 745 -22.50 -8.87 -6.38
C TYR A 745 -23.19 -10.26 -6.36
N HIS A 746 -24.15 -10.53 -5.47
CA HIS A 746 -24.95 -11.77 -5.48
C HIS A 746 -26.26 -11.63 -6.26
N SER A 747 -27.00 -12.73 -6.40
CA SER A 747 -28.33 -12.85 -7.03
C SER A 747 -29.14 -13.92 -6.28
N GLY A 748 -30.46 -13.86 -6.36
CA GLY A 748 -31.39 -14.75 -5.68
C GLY A 748 -31.92 -14.17 -4.36
N PRO A 749 -33.22 -14.38 -4.03
CA PRO A 749 -33.89 -13.76 -2.87
C PRO A 749 -33.13 -13.85 -1.54
N ASP A 750 -32.67 -15.05 -1.18
CA ASP A 750 -32.01 -15.28 0.11
C ASP A 750 -30.65 -14.55 0.22
N ALA A 751 -29.87 -14.55 -0.87
CA ALA A 751 -28.58 -13.90 -0.92
C ALA A 751 -28.71 -12.36 -0.85
N LEU A 752 -29.70 -11.80 -1.56
CA LEU A 752 -29.99 -10.37 -1.55
C LEU A 752 -30.46 -9.89 -0.17
N ARG A 753 -31.38 -10.61 0.50
CA ARG A 753 -31.77 -10.33 1.88
C ARG A 753 -30.58 -10.38 2.83
N ALA A 754 -29.78 -11.44 2.74
CA ALA A 754 -28.64 -11.63 3.64
C ALA A 754 -27.56 -10.55 3.47
N ASP A 755 -27.34 -10.00 2.27
CA ASP A 755 -26.42 -8.87 2.07
C ASP A 755 -26.94 -7.54 2.59
N VAL A 756 -28.25 -7.26 2.46
CA VAL A 756 -28.87 -6.08 3.06
C VAL A 756 -28.70 -6.14 4.58
N GLU A 757 -29.04 -7.27 5.21
CA GLU A 757 -28.95 -7.45 6.65
C GLU A 757 -27.48 -7.43 7.16
N ARG A 758 -26.54 -8.04 6.42
CA ARG A 758 -25.10 -7.88 6.68
C ARG A 758 -24.63 -6.43 6.58
N THR A 759 -25.15 -5.66 5.63
CA THR A 759 -24.78 -4.24 5.43
C THR A 759 -25.28 -3.38 6.58
N LEU A 760 -26.54 -3.54 6.98
CA LEU A 760 -27.15 -2.86 8.14
C LEU A 760 -26.34 -3.14 9.42
N ALA A 761 -26.08 -4.42 9.72
CA ALA A 761 -25.30 -4.84 10.88
C ALA A 761 -23.85 -4.33 10.85
N ARG A 762 -23.19 -4.34 9.68
CA ARG A 762 -21.81 -3.85 9.52
C ARG A 762 -21.74 -2.34 9.71
N LEU A 763 -22.70 -1.57 9.23
CA LEU A 763 -22.70 -0.12 9.37
C LEU A 763 -23.29 0.37 10.70
N ARG A 764 -24.02 -0.48 11.42
CA ARG A 764 -24.78 -0.14 12.65
C ARG A 764 -25.85 0.93 12.34
N ILE A 765 -26.63 0.67 11.29
CA ILE A 765 -27.72 1.52 10.82
C ILE A 765 -28.98 0.68 10.59
N ASP A 766 -30.15 1.30 10.69
CA ASP A 766 -31.44 0.59 10.58
C ASP A 766 -31.97 0.54 9.13
N TRP A 767 -31.53 1.45 8.25
CA TRP A 767 -31.90 1.47 6.82
C TRP A 767 -30.75 1.91 5.89
N ILE A 768 -30.79 1.42 4.65
CA ILE A 768 -29.94 1.84 3.52
C ILE A 768 -30.75 2.80 2.62
N ASP A 769 -30.17 3.91 2.16
CA ASP A 769 -30.92 4.84 1.30
C ASP A 769 -31.07 4.31 -0.12
N VAL A 770 -29.99 3.78 -0.73
CA VAL A 770 -30.01 3.13 -2.05
C VAL A 770 -29.21 1.83 -2.00
N PHE A 771 -29.83 0.71 -2.38
CA PHE A 771 -29.14 -0.57 -2.53
C PHE A 771 -29.16 -1.06 -4.00
N LEU A 772 -27.99 -1.32 -4.56
CA LEU A 772 -27.82 -1.64 -5.97
C LEU A 772 -27.35 -3.09 -6.20
N LEU A 773 -27.92 -3.76 -7.19
CA LEU A 773 -27.29 -4.93 -7.82
C LEU A 773 -26.07 -4.44 -8.62
N PHE A 774 -24.86 -4.77 -8.19
CA PHE A 774 -23.65 -4.23 -8.76
C PHE A 774 -23.18 -4.97 -10.02
N TRP A 775 -22.80 -4.17 -11.02
CA TRP A 775 -22.13 -4.57 -12.26
C TRP A 775 -22.83 -5.69 -13.01
N VAL A 776 -24.15 -5.53 -13.14
CA VAL A 776 -25.02 -6.48 -13.84
C VAL A 776 -24.59 -6.59 -15.30
N ARG A 777 -24.38 -7.83 -15.76
CA ARG A 777 -24.00 -8.15 -17.15
C ARG A 777 -25.00 -9.06 -17.88
N SER A 778 -26.03 -9.54 -17.20
CA SER A 778 -27.01 -10.50 -17.74
C SER A 778 -28.44 -10.12 -17.33
N PRO A 779 -29.43 -10.23 -18.23
CA PRO A 779 -30.84 -9.98 -17.90
C PRO A 779 -31.38 -10.86 -16.76
N ASP A 780 -30.85 -12.07 -16.57
CA ASP A 780 -31.24 -13.00 -15.49
C ASP A 780 -31.00 -12.43 -14.10
N ARG A 781 -30.02 -11.52 -13.97
CA ARG A 781 -29.71 -10.77 -12.75
C ARG A 781 -30.76 -9.67 -12.44
N LEU A 782 -31.70 -9.43 -13.36
CA LEU A 782 -32.81 -8.47 -13.27
C LEU A 782 -34.16 -9.19 -13.40
N ALA A 783 -34.18 -10.48 -13.03
CA ALA A 783 -35.39 -11.31 -13.00
C ALA A 783 -36.40 -10.84 -11.94
N ASP A 784 -37.62 -11.38 -12.04
CA ASP A 784 -38.75 -10.97 -11.21
C ASP A 784 -38.51 -11.23 -9.72
N ASP A 785 -37.92 -12.38 -9.37
CA ASP A 785 -37.54 -12.74 -8.00
C ASP A 785 -36.59 -11.71 -7.35
N ASP A 786 -35.59 -11.24 -8.09
CA ASP A 786 -34.57 -10.29 -7.62
C ASP A 786 -35.14 -8.86 -7.52
N TYR A 787 -36.11 -8.50 -8.36
CA TYR A 787 -36.87 -7.25 -8.20
C TYR A 787 -37.81 -7.33 -6.98
N ASP A 788 -38.61 -8.39 -6.88
CA ASP A 788 -39.62 -8.57 -5.83
C ASP A 788 -39.02 -8.63 -4.42
N VAL A 789 -37.84 -9.24 -4.25
CA VAL A 789 -37.18 -9.25 -2.94
C VAL A 789 -36.69 -7.86 -2.53
N LEU A 790 -36.18 -7.05 -3.46
CA LEU A 790 -35.75 -5.68 -3.19
C LEU A 790 -36.95 -4.76 -2.91
N ALA A 791 -38.06 -4.96 -3.62
CA ALA A 791 -39.33 -4.29 -3.32
C ALA A 791 -39.84 -4.65 -1.91
N ARG A 792 -39.87 -5.93 -1.54
CA ARG A 792 -40.22 -6.38 -0.18
C ARG A 792 -39.29 -5.80 0.90
N LEU A 793 -37.98 -5.74 0.65
CA LEU A 793 -37.00 -5.16 1.59
C LEU A 793 -37.14 -3.63 1.74
N ARG A 794 -37.63 -2.93 0.71
CA ARG A 794 -38.06 -1.53 0.82
C ARG A 794 -39.31 -1.41 1.68
N ASP A 795 -40.30 -2.27 1.47
CA ASP A 795 -41.58 -2.22 2.18
C ASP A 795 -41.43 -2.65 3.67
N GLU A 796 -40.43 -3.46 3.98
CA GLU A 796 -39.92 -3.74 5.35
C GLU A 796 -39.18 -2.54 6.00
N GLY A 797 -38.96 -1.44 5.28
CA GLY A 797 -38.23 -0.26 5.76
C GLY A 797 -36.70 -0.39 5.79
N LYS A 798 -36.13 -1.54 5.38
CA LYS A 798 -34.68 -1.76 5.34
C LYS A 798 -34.00 -0.96 4.21
N LEU A 799 -34.73 -0.70 3.13
CA LEU A 799 -34.28 0.10 1.97
C LEU A 799 -35.22 1.30 1.76
N ARG A 800 -34.69 2.47 1.40
CA ARG A 800 -35.54 3.60 0.92
C ARG A 800 -35.74 3.57 -0.58
N ALA A 801 -34.69 3.21 -1.32
CA ALA A 801 -34.71 2.95 -2.74
C ALA A 801 -33.78 1.78 -3.08
N PHE A 802 -33.97 1.20 -4.26
CA PHE A 802 -33.13 0.13 -4.79
C PHE A 802 -32.93 0.30 -6.29
N GLY A 803 -32.05 -0.52 -6.87
CA GLY A 803 -31.65 -0.37 -8.25
C GLY A 803 -30.63 -1.39 -8.71
N PHE A 804 -30.00 -1.10 -9.85
CA PHE A 804 -28.85 -1.85 -10.36
C PHE A 804 -27.82 -0.92 -10.99
N SER A 805 -26.59 -1.42 -11.16
CA SER A 805 -25.54 -0.75 -11.93
C SER A 805 -25.08 -1.61 -13.11
N THR A 806 -24.90 -0.99 -14.27
CA THR A 806 -24.48 -1.71 -15.50
C THR A 806 -23.68 -0.84 -16.48
N HIS A 807 -23.09 -1.49 -17.48
CA HIS A 807 -22.50 -0.88 -18.66
C HIS A 807 -23.36 -1.05 -19.92
N ASP A 808 -24.35 -1.96 -19.90
CA ASP A 808 -25.25 -2.19 -21.02
C ASP A 808 -26.47 -1.28 -20.94
N ARG A 809 -26.72 -0.56 -22.03
CA ARG A 809 -27.81 0.43 -22.13
C ARG A 809 -29.11 -0.20 -22.61
N ALA A 810 -29.04 -1.19 -23.50
CA ALA A 810 -30.20 -1.90 -24.01
C ALA A 810 -30.83 -2.76 -22.91
N MET A 811 -30.01 -3.43 -22.11
CA MET A 811 -30.46 -4.14 -20.91
C MET A 811 -31.06 -3.19 -19.87
N ALA A 812 -30.46 -2.02 -19.64
CA ALA A 812 -31.02 -1.02 -18.71
C ALA A 812 -32.41 -0.52 -19.16
N VAL A 813 -32.60 -0.26 -20.47
CA VAL A 813 -33.89 0.11 -21.05
C VAL A 813 -34.92 -1.03 -20.92
N SER A 814 -34.53 -2.26 -21.29
CA SER A 814 -35.40 -3.43 -21.20
C SER A 814 -35.85 -3.70 -19.75
N ALA A 815 -34.94 -3.58 -18.79
CA ALA A 815 -35.25 -3.72 -17.37
C ALA A 815 -36.22 -2.65 -16.87
N LEU A 816 -36.05 -1.39 -17.30
CA LEU A 816 -36.97 -0.28 -17.01
C LEU A 816 -38.35 -0.47 -17.66
N GLN A 817 -38.41 -1.08 -18.85
CA GLN A 817 -39.65 -1.42 -19.53
C GLN A 817 -40.42 -2.53 -18.80
N LYS A 818 -39.71 -3.51 -18.23
CA LYS A 818 -40.30 -4.61 -17.46
C LYS A 818 -40.77 -4.17 -16.07
N HIS A 819 -39.95 -3.42 -15.33
CA HIS A 819 -40.20 -3.05 -13.94
C HIS A 819 -39.85 -1.59 -13.63
N PRO A 820 -40.57 -0.91 -12.72
CA PRO A 820 -40.27 0.47 -12.33
C PRO A 820 -39.08 0.54 -11.36
N TRP A 821 -37.86 0.33 -11.86
CA TRP A 821 -36.64 0.45 -11.06
C TRP A 821 -36.42 1.90 -10.59
N PRO A 822 -36.37 2.16 -9.27
CA PRO A 822 -36.28 3.53 -8.76
C PRO A 822 -34.95 4.23 -9.05
N VAL A 823 -33.84 3.48 -9.07
CA VAL A 823 -32.49 3.99 -9.34
C VAL A 823 -31.76 3.10 -10.34
N VAL A 824 -31.04 3.70 -11.29
CA VAL A 824 -30.11 2.99 -12.17
C VAL A 824 -28.79 3.73 -12.23
N MET A 825 -27.68 2.99 -12.07
CA MET A 825 -26.33 3.53 -12.11
C MET A 825 -25.60 3.09 -13.39
N THR A 826 -25.26 4.03 -14.29
CA THR A 826 -24.78 3.70 -15.63
C THR A 826 -23.47 4.40 -16.02
N ARG A 827 -22.73 3.78 -16.95
CA ARG A 827 -21.51 4.35 -17.53
C ARG A 827 -21.85 5.54 -18.43
N HIS A 828 -21.31 6.71 -18.09
CA HIS A 828 -21.48 7.92 -18.88
C HIS A 828 -20.23 8.80 -18.84
N SER A 829 -19.84 9.33 -19.99
CA SER A 829 -18.76 10.30 -20.20
C SER A 829 -18.78 10.78 -21.66
N ALA A 830 -18.02 11.82 -21.99
CA ALA A 830 -17.87 12.28 -23.37
C ALA A 830 -17.23 11.22 -24.30
N ALA A 831 -16.44 10.27 -23.76
CA ALA A 831 -15.94 9.11 -24.50
C ALA A 831 -16.98 7.98 -24.65
N HIS A 832 -18.06 8.00 -23.86
CA HIS A 832 -19.09 6.97 -23.84
C HIS A 832 -20.54 7.54 -23.81
N PRO A 833 -20.89 8.50 -24.71
CA PRO A 833 -22.12 9.31 -24.63
C PRO A 833 -23.40 8.53 -24.94
N GLY A 834 -23.33 7.27 -25.38
CA GLY A 834 -24.50 6.54 -25.90
C GLY A 834 -25.66 6.35 -24.93
N ALA A 835 -25.50 6.66 -23.63
CA ALA A 835 -26.61 6.64 -22.68
C ALA A 835 -27.57 7.82 -22.92
N GLU A 836 -27.07 8.95 -23.44
CA GLU A 836 -27.83 10.16 -23.76
C GLU A 836 -28.96 9.90 -24.76
N ALA A 837 -28.70 9.08 -25.78
CA ALA A 837 -29.66 8.75 -26.82
C ALA A 837 -30.56 7.56 -26.48
N LEU A 838 -30.02 6.55 -25.79
CA LEU A 838 -30.70 5.26 -25.60
C LEU A 838 -31.39 5.09 -24.24
N PHE A 839 -30.83 5.67 -23.17
CA PHE A 839 -31.21 5.32 -21.80
C PHE A 839 -31.75 6.51 -20.98
N LEU A 840 -31.11 7.68 -21.04
CA LEU A 840 -31.54 8.85 -20.27
C LEU A 840 -32.98 9.30 -20.59
N PRO A 841 -33.47 9.28 -21.85
CA PRO A 841 -34.86 9.63 -22.15
C PRO A 841 -35.87 8.68 -21.51
N GLU A 842 -35.59 7.37 -21.54
CA GLU A 842 -36.44 6.34 -20.91
C GLU A 842 -36.47 6.48 -19.38
N ALA A 843 -35.30 6.74 -18.78
CA ALA A 843 -35.18 6.98 -17.34
C ALA A 843 -35.95 8.23 -16.90
N VAL A 844 -35.89 9.32 -17.66
CA VAL A 844 -36.68 10.54 -17.41
C VAL A 844 -38.18 10.24 -17.54
N ALA A 845 -38.60 9.55 -18.60
CA ALA A 845 -40.02 9.23 -18.84
C ALA A 845 -40.64 8.38 -17.72
N ARG A 846 -39.84 7.53 -17.05
CA ARG A 846 -40.27 6.69 -15.91
C ARG A 846 -39.99 7.29 -14.54
N GLY A 847 -39.32 8.46 -14.47
CA GLY A 847 -38.92 9.08 -13.21
C GLY A 847 -37.80 8.34 -12.47
N THR A 848 -37.04 7.46 -13.12
CA THR A 848 -35.90 6.75 -12.54
C THR A 848 -34.76 7.70 -12.22
N GLY A 849 -34.21 7.62 -11.01
CA GLY A 849 -33.03 8.38 -10.62
C GLY A 849 -31.76 7.82 -11.27
N VAL A 850 -31.00 8.64 -12.00
CA VAL A 850 -29.77 8.20 -12.67
C VAL A 850 -28.53 8.62 -11.91
N LEU A 851 -27.68 7.65 -11.57
CA LEU A 851 -26.33 7.89 -11.08
C LEU A 851 -25.32 7.57 -12.21
N THR A 852 -24.43 8.50 -12.55
CA THR A 852 -23.39 8.23 -13.57
C THR A 852 -22.07 7.83 -12.96
N PHE A 853 -21.32 6.96 -13.63
CA PHE A 853 -19.93 6.65 -13.25
C PHE A 853 -19.01 6.55 -14.46
N THR A 854 -17.69 6.54 -14.21
CA THR A 854 -16.62 6.65 -15.22
C THR A 854 -16.62 7.96 -16.02
N ALA A 855 -17.02 9.07 -15.40
CA ALA A 855 -17.06 10.39 -16.02
C ALA A 855 -15.74 10.82 -16.70
N THR A 856 -14.58 10.52 -16.08
CA THR A 856 -13.23 10.77 -16.64
C THR A 856 -12.75 9.70 -17.62
N SER A 857 -13.58 8.69 -17.91
CA SER A 857 -13.25 7.48 -18.68
C SER A 857 -12.01 6.73 -18.13
N TYR A 858 -11.88 6.61 -16.80
CA TYR A 858 -10.67 6.14 -16.13
C TYR A 858 -9.46 6.99 -16.54
N GLY A 859 -9.57 8.30 -16.31
CA GLY A 859 -8.55 9.33 -16.56
C GLY A 859 -8.15 9.55 -18.02
N ARG A 860 -8.67 8.77 -18.98
CA ARG A 860 -8.35 8.93 -20.41
C ARG A 860 -8.80 10.27 -20.98
N LEU A 861 -9.90 10.85 -20.48
CA LEU A 861 -10.38 12.18 -20.87
C LEU A 861 -9.55 13.34 -20.28
N LEU A 862 -8.55 13.04 -19.45
CA LEU A 862 -7.66 14.04 -18.81
C LEU A 862 -6.31 14.14 -19.54
N ARG A 863 -6.20 13.57 -20.75
CA ARG A 863 -4.96 13.47 -21.55
C ARG A 863 -5.19 14.09 -22.93
N PRO A 864 -4.16 14.57 -23.64
CA PRO A 864 -4.29 14.96 -25.04
C PRO A 864 -4.76 13.77 -25.89
N ALA A 865 -5.52 14.04 -26.96
CA ALA A 865 -5.89 13.02 -27.94
C ALA A 865 -4.74 12.83 -28.97
N PRO A 866 -4.66 11.67 -29.64
CA PRO A 866 -3.64 11.44 -30.66
C PRO A 866 -3.69 12.49 -31.79
N GLY A 867 -2.58 13.20 -31.99
CA GLY A 867 -2.46 14.27 -32.98
C GLY A 867 -2.75 15.69 -32.46
N ASP A 868 -3.18 15.85 -31.19
CA ASP A 868 -3.25 17.16 -30.55
C ASP A 868 -1.83 17.76 -30.41
N ALA A 869 -1.69 19.09 -30.56
CA ALA A 869 -0.41 19.77 -30.38
C ALA A 869 0.02 19.76 -28.89
N PRO A 870 1.32 19.80 -28.55
CA PRO A 870 1.80 19.73 -27.15
C PRO A 870 1.20 20.78 -26.21
N GLU A 871 0.87 21.96 -26.73
CA GLU A 871 0.24 23.09 -26.02
C GLU A 871 -1.25 22.84 -25.66
N THR A 872 -1.87 21.79 -26.20
CA THR A 872 -3.31 21.55 -26.10
C THR A 872 -3.68 21.09 -24.70
N LYS A 873 -4.32 21.97 -23.93
CA LYS A 873 -4.77 21.65 -22.57
C LYS A 873 -5.95 20.66 -22.59
N PRO A 874 -5.83 19.46 -21.99
CA PRO A 874 -6.92 18.51 -21.93
C PRO A 874 -8.01 18.92 -20.91
N PRO A 875 -9.21 18.33 -20.98
CA PRO A 875 -10.29 18.55 -20.02
C PRO A 875 -9.89 18.24 -18.56
N SER A 876 -10.43 19.00 -17.61
CA SER A 876 -10.24 18.70 -16.18
C SER A 876 -11.20 17.62 -15.68
N ALA A 877 -10.92 17.03 -14.50
CA ALA A 877 -11.83 16.09 -13.85
C ALA A 877 -13.18 16.75 -13.48
N PRO A 878 -13.22 17.97 -12.91
CA PRO A 878 -14.44 18.76 -12.77
C PRO A 878 -15.25 18.90 -14.07
N ASP A 879 -14.62 19.14 -15.23
CA ASP A 879 -15.34 19.30 -16.49
C ASP A 879 -15.96 17.98 -16.98
N CYS A 880 -15.28 16.85 -16.75
CA CYS A 880 -15.82 15.52 -17.00
C CYS A 880 -17.06 15.21 -16.13
N TYR A 881 -17.06 15.64 -14.86
CA TYR A 881 -18.22 15.52 -13.98
C TYR A 881 -19.37 16.43 -14.41
N ARG A 882 -19.07 17.71 -14.69
CA ARG A 882 -20.02 18.70 -15.22
C ARG A 882 -20.69 18.25 -16.51
N TYR A 883 -19.94 17.64 -17.44
CA TYR A 883 -20.47 17.06 -18.67
C TYR A 883 -21.59 16.05 -18.40
N SER A 884 -21.39 15.16 -17.42
CA SER A 884 -22.41 14.16 -17.04
C SER A 884 -23.61 14.80 -16.34
N LEU A 885 -23.36 15.76 -15.45
CA LEU A 885 -24.37 16.50 -14.71
C LEU A 885 -25.19 17.49 -15.55
N THR A 886 -24.74 17.79 -16.76
CA THR A 886 -25.46 18.64 -17.74
C THR A 886 -26.48 17.83 -18.54
N GLN A 887 -26.37 16.50 -18.59
CA GLN A 887 -27.33 15.68 -19.34
C GLN A 887 -28.69 15.59 -18.60
N PRO A 888 -29.83 15.64 -19.33
CA PRO A 888 -31.15 15.43 -18.74
C PRO A 888 -31.26 14.11 -17.98
N GLY A 889 -31.94 14.13 -16.83
CA GLY A 889 -32.18 12.93 -16.00
C GLY A 889 -31.02 12.49 -15.09
N VAL A 890 -29.79 12.99 -15.28
CA VAL A 890 -28.67 12.66 -14.38
C VAL A 890 -28.86 13.36 -13.03
N SER A 891 -29.02 12.58 -11.96
CA SER A 891 -29.19 13.11 -10.60
C SER A 891 -27.84 13.48 -9.96
N ALA A 892 -26.85 12.57 -10.05
CA ALA A 892 -25.50 12.80 -9.54
C ALA A 892 -24.47 11.94 -10.28
N THR A 893 -23.19 12.31 -10.19
CA THR A 893 -22.08 11.53 -10.74
C THR A 893 -21.13 11.05 -9.65
N LEU A 894 -20.67 9.79 -9.77
CA LEU A 894 -19.67 9.20 -8.89
C LEU A 894 -18.31 9.88 -9.10
N THR A 895 -17.68 10.28 -8.00
CA THR A 895 -16.27 10.66 -7.93
C THR A 895 -15.51 9.69 -7.02
N ALA A 896 -14.25 9.41 -7.36
CA ALA A 896 -13.39 8.47 -6.66
C ALA A 896 -11.96 9.05 -6.59
N PRO A 897 -11.75 10.15 -5.86
CA PRO A 897 -10.43 10.77 -5.72
C PRO A 897 -9.48 9.86 -4.93
N ARG A 898 -8.19 9.90 -5.26
CA ARG A 898 -7.12 9.12 -4.60
C ARG A 898 -6.45 9.83 -3.45
N SER A 899 -6.59 11.15 -3.43
CA SER A 899 -5.87 12.04 -2.51
C SER A 899 -6.80 13.15 -2.07
N HIS A 900 -6.50 13.74 -0.92
CA HIS A 900 -7.23 14.90 -0.43
C HIS A 900 -7.19 16.08 -1.44
N ARG A 901 -6.07 16.26 -2.16
CA ARG A 901 -5.94 17.27 -3.22
C ARG A 901 -6.92 17.07 -4.37
N GLU A 902 -7.07 15.84 -4.88
CA GLU A 902 -8.05 15.51 -5.92
C GLU A 902 -9.49 15.67 -5.42
N LEU A 903 -9.76 15.36 -4.14
CA LEU A 903 -11.06 15.62 -3.53
C LEU A 903 -11.39 17.11 -3.57
N LEU A 904 -10.48 17.98 -3.12
CA LEU A 904 -10.68 19.44 -3.13
C LEU A 904 -10.91 20.00 -4.54
N GLU A 905 -10.16 19.52 -5.54
CA GLU A 905 -10.38 19.88 -6.95
C GLU A 905 -11.79 19.48 -7.42
N ASN A 906 -12.22 18.25 -7.12
CA ASN A 906 -13.52 17.72 -7.50
C ASN A 906 -14.68 18.47 -6.82
N LEU A 907 -14.52 18.89 -5.55
CA LEU A 907 -15.55 19.65 -4.82
C LEU A 907 -15.89 21.00 -5.47
N THR A 908 -15.05 21.54 -6.36
CA THR A 908 -15.39 22.74 -7.18
C THR A 908 -16.62 22.55 -8.10
N VAL A 909 -17.05 21.30 -8.33
CA VAL A 909 -18.30 20.97 -9.04
C VAL A 909 -19.54 21.37 -8.23
N LEU A 910 -19.47 21.43 -6.89
CA LEU A 910 -20.63 21.75 -6.06
C LEU A 910 -21.12 23.19 -6.27
N ALA A 911 -20.20 24.14 -6.49
CA ALA A 911 -20.52 25.54 -6.77
C ALA A 911 -20.95 25.79 -8.23
N ARG A 912 -20.50 24.97 -9.18
CA ARG A 912 -20.82 25.05 -10.61
C ARG A 912 -20.99 23.63 -11.18
N PRO A 913 -22.20 23.05 -11.09
CA PRO A 913 -22.43 21.63 -11.41
C PRO A 913 -22.65 21.34 -12.90
N THR A 914 -22.90 22.35 -13.73
CA THR A 914 -23.09 22.21 -15.18
C THR A 914 -21.88 22.71 -15.96
N LEU A 915 -21.74 22.24 -17.21
CA LEU A 915 -20.73 22.70 -18.15
C LEU A 915 -21.34 23.82 -19.01
N PRO A 916 -20.60 24.91 -19.35
CA PRO A 916 -21.08 25.92 -20.30
C PRO A 916 -21.39 25.30 -21.67
N GLU A 917 -22.41 25.83 -22.35
CA GLU A 917 -22.87 25.28 -23.63
C GLU A 917 -21.76 25.35 -24.70
N GLU A 918 -20.96 26.42 -24.73
CA GLU A 918 -19.83 26.56 -25.66
C GLU A 918 -18.73 25.49 -25.47
N ALA A 919 -18.63 24.87 -24.30
CA ALA A 919 -17.61 23.87 -23.99
C ALA A 919 -18.05 22.43 -24.30
N LEU A 920 -19.36 22.17 -24.46
CA LEU A 920 -19.89 20.83 -24.77
C LEU A 920 -19.35 20.24 -26.09
N PRO A 921 -19.29 20.97 -27.23
CA PRO A 921 -18.81 20.40 -28.49
C PRO A 921 -17.34 19.99 -28.45
N ALA A 922 -16.49 20.80 -27.82
CA ALA A 922 -15.05 20.53 -27.70
C ALA A 922 -14.80 19.25 -26.88
N LEU A 923 -15.50 19.10 -25.75
CA LEU A 923 -15.37 17.92 -24.89
C LEU A 923 -15.91 16.64 -25.55
N ARG A 924 -17.01 16.73 -26.32
CA ARG A 924 -17.52 15.62 -27.16
C ARG A 924 -16.49 15.19 -28.21
N ALA A 925 -15.99 16.14 -29.01
CA ALA A 925 -15.01 15.86 -30.06
C ALA A 925 -13.71 15.25 -29.51
N HIS A 926 -13.26 15.70 -28.34
CA HIS A 926 -12.12 15.09 -27.65
C HIS A 926 -12.44 13.64 -27.21
N GLY A 927 -13.60 13.42 -26.57
CA GLY A 927 -14.03 12.09 -26.14
C GLY A 927 -14.23 11.09 -27.28
N GLU A 928 -14.68 11.55 -28.45
CA GLU A 928 -14.78 10.72 -29.65
C GLU A 928 -13.42 10.21 -30.15
N ARG A 929 -12.38 11.07 -30.16
CA ARG A 929 -11.01 10.66 -30.52
C ARG A 929 -10.47 9.60 -29.55
N ILE A 930 -10.60 9.84 -28.24
CA ILE A 930 -10.23 8.88 -27.18
C ILE A 930 -11.00 7.56 -27.30
N ARG A 931 -12.29 7.61 -27.68
CA ARG A 931 -13.12 6.40 -27.89
C ARG A 931 -12.71 5.64 -29.14
N ALA A 932 -12.41 6.33 -30.24
CA ALA A 932 -11.97 5.71 -31.50
C ALA A 932 -10.66 4.95 -31.29
N GLU A 933 -9.68 5.60 -30.64
CA GLU A 933 -8.44 4.96 -30.22
C GLU A 933 -8.68 3.77 -29.27
N THR A 934 -9.52 3.93 -28.25
CA THR A 934 -9.84 2.84 -27.31
C THR A 934 -10.54 1.66 -28.01
N ARG A 935 -11.47 1.92 -28.95
CA ARG A 935 -12.16 0.85 -29.70
C ARG A 935 -11.22 0.13 -30.64
N ARG A 936 -10.40 0.89 -31.39
CA ARG A 936 -9.31 0.34 -32.19
C ARG A 936 -8.48 -0.53 -31.26
N PHE A 937 -7.99 0.01 -30.15
CA PHE A 937 -7.19 -0.75 -29.20
C PHE A 937 -7.89 -1.99 -28.58
N ASP A 938 -9.15 -1.94 -28.13
CA ASP A 938 -9.82 -3.02 -27.37
C ASP A 938 -10.37 -4.14 -28.26
N ALA A 939 -10.86 -3.82 -29.46
CA ALA A 939 -11.10 -4.81 -30.52
C ALA A 939 -9.82 -5.60 -30.83
N LEU A 940 -8.69 -5.02 -30.41
CA LEU A 940 -7.39 -5.41 -30.81
C LEU A 940 -6.52 -6.01 -29.66
N VAL A 941 -6.43 -5.58 -28.39
CA VAL A 941 -5.82 -6.47 -27.35
C VAL A 941 -6.79 -7.58 -26.88
N ARG A 942 -7.91 -7.70 -27.62
CA ARG A 942 -8.65 -8.93 -27.91
C ARG A 942 -8.42 -9.55 -29.35
N ARG A 943 -7.77 -8.87 -30.35
CA ARG A 943 -6.95 -9.26 -31.61
C ARG A 943 -6.05 -8.11 -32.30
N ALA A 944 -4.71 -7.94 -32.13
CA ALA A 944 -3.91 -6.70 -31.75
C ALA A 944 -3.81 -5.30 -32.53
N PRO A 945 -3.31 -4.16 -31.88
CA PRO A 945 -3.75 -2.71 -31.92
C PRO A 945 -3.08 -1.51 -32.71
N GLY A 946 -2.15 -0.76 -32.07
CA GLY A 946 -1.51 0.56 -32.36
C GLY A 946 -0.59 0.96 -31.16
N GLY A 947 0.47 1.79 -31.20
CA GLY A 947 1.20 2.59 -32.22
C GLY A 947 2.50 3.25 -31.63
N PRO A 948 3.43 3.87 -32.42
CA PRO A 948 4.90 3.80 -32.16
C PRO A 948 5.74 5.06 -31.70
N ARG A 949 7.07 5.05 -31.94
CA ARG A 949 8.24 5.74 -31.30
C ARG A 949 8.15 6.50 -29.97
N ASP A 950 8.16 7.83 -29.91
CA ASP A 950 8.19 8.65 -28.65
C ASP A 950 7.10 8.28 -27.65
N ARG A 951 6.04 7.62 -28.13
CA ARG A 951 5.02 6.99 -27.30
C ARG A 951 5.62 5.96 -26.34
N LEU A 952 6.78 5.34 -26.61
CA LEU A 952 7.47 4.46 -25.66
C LEU A 952 7.94 5.23 -24.42
N ARG A 953 8.61 6.37 -24.60
CA ARG A 953 9.06 7.20 -23.46
C ARG A 953 7.87 7.82 -22.75
N ALA A 954 6.88 8.31 -23.48
CA ALA A 954 5.61 8.75 -22.90
C ALA A 954 4.88 7.60 -22.16
N LEU A 955 4.93 6.35 -22.62
CA LEU A 955 4.31 5.20 -21.96
C LEU A 955 4.96 4.81 -20.63
N LEU A 956 6.25 5.12 -20.48
CA LEU A 956 7.02 4.98 -19.26
C LEU A 956 6.77 6.17 -18.29
N GLU A 957 6.49 7.37 -18.82
CA GLU A 957 6.30 8.61 -18.06
C GLU A 957 4.84 8.94 -17.71
N GLU A 958 3.84 8.57 -18.53
CA GLU A 958 2.40 8.78 -18.31
C GLU A 958 1.93 8.23 -16.95
N ASP A 959 2.71 7.36 -16.32
CA ASP A 959 2.43 6.71 -15.05
C ASP A 959 3.00 7.44 -13.81
N THR A 960 3.54 8.66 -13.95
CA THR A 960 3.72 9.62 -12.83
C THR A 960 2.49 10.49 -12.60
N THR A 961 1.70 10.74 -13.65
CA THR A 961 0.48 11.58 -13.59
C THR A 961 -0.81 10.77 -13.49
N ARG A 962 -0.79 9.44 -13.70
CA ARG A 962 -1.98 8.56 -13.71
C ARG A 962 -2.62 8.33 -12.34
N PRO A 963 -3.95 8.54 -12.22
CA PRO A 963 -4.81 7.95 -11.21
C PRO A 963 -5.23 6.50 -11.42
N ASP A 964 -5.13 6.01 -12.66
CA ASP A 964 -6.18 5.15 -13.20
C ASP A 964 -6.10 3.67 -12.83
N ASP A 965 -5.15 3.31 -11.98
CA ASP A 965 -5.18 2.06 -11.22
C ASP A 965 -5.49 2.40 -9.76
N ALA A 966 -6.78 2.32 -9.41
CA ALA A 966 -7.12 1.95 -8.04
C ALA A 966 -6.33 0.69 -7.71
N LEU A 967 -5.51 0.73 -6.66
CA LEU A 967 -5.10 -0.49 -5.98
C LEU A 967 -6.40 -1.22 -5.65
N PRO A 968 -6.63 -2.45 -6.15
CA PRO A 968 -7.66 -3.29 -5.60
C PRO A 968 -7.39 -3.38 -4.09
N PRO A 969 -8.40 -3.16 -3.23
CA PRO A 969 -8.21 -3.27 -1.80
C PRO A 969 -7.63 -4.64 -1.45
N GLU A 970 -6.79 -4.62 -0.44
CA GLU A 970 -5.76 -5.61 -0.15
C GLU A 970 -6.25 -7.06 -0.19
N PRO A 971 -5.40 -8.00 -0.68
CA PRO A 971 -5.53 -9.38 -0.22
C PRO A 971 -5.22 -9.39 1.28
N LYS A 972 -6.22 -9.70 2.10
CA LYS A 972 -5.95 -10.15 3.47
C LYS A 972 -5.22 -11.48 3.42
N MET A 973 -4.20 -11.63 4.26
CA MET A 973 -3.83 -12.94 4.82
C MET A 973 -4.97 -13.48 5.68
#